data_AF-A0A9K3LXQ2-F1
#
_entry.id   AF-A0A9K3LXQ2-F1
#
_cell.length_a   1.000
_cell.length_b   1.000
_cell.length_c   1.000
_cell.angle_alpha   90.00
_cell.angle_beta   90.00
_cell.angle_gamma   90.00
#
_symmetry.space_group_name_H-M   'P 1'
#
loop_
_entity.id
_entity.type
_entity.pdbx_description
1 polymer ?
#
loop_
_entity_poly.entity_id
_entity_poly.type
_entity_poly.pdbx_seq_one_letter_code
_entity_poly.pdbx_strand_id
1 'polypeptide(L)'
;MFSKLTMKALILFCCNLCWVPLATAAKRLVVFAGPHETGGGAVNKFFATHASATADESSALGGWTWPTIDDNEEGDIVASPHHLFDLLVEEQDNANIQSKLLVAIRTAFENSDNGIIIGSLLLDRVGTNPDTGYDAVSSLNTVVTELELSPEDVMVAITYRTPRIDQWASIFNNHFDFDLYEDFVCSEGDQVKNQRWEWLDTCMNPFFVAKSYHDSGFDVVMIDEAGTVNSGKDVAHVLACHFTDGGNCEDDWLTGLEDETVDLPSVVPINELGETRSGNLEELFRLRDCYYMTQFDSQERFEILNSEITDCRASLMSYYKQFADTDFLMNAIQSQKMCQTSQVDVPSLLAQKDDAPNDNDYKRLVIFVGPHETQAGEVLQFFANYASTSEGSTLSPSFNGWMWPDIQTDLDADIENYNIFDLLVSEAMDDEVQSTILDEINRNWQAAEKGLILGSVLFQSIDSTPYSGYDGLSAVQRIVDKIGVDNAHVAIVLSYRTPRVDHWGAAWDGHFSAPTYNEFVCSDEEEDKRWEWLNSSMNPFGIAKAYFDEGYRVVVMDELGIVDAGLDVSHAIACEILEGISCEDGFVLGLSEVTTDPFPSYGIDALSEQDKADLEALFFGRDCYYADILPGSHRFHILNDHGVWDECTIDMTNAYQDLADTDVLLNAIQAQQECQAFDVDLPSLVGRYGSNGVGTDHQDGDWSDTDDDWSGTDDSYVEKKFVIFAGPHETAGVNITKFLSRFAAPNSPEFSDSFDGWIWPYVDTESFGHTLPAHREFEVLVKAEVDPEIQDYFIQALKESWDNAERGVVIGGLEFDKTGINPYTGYNPLGVVRRLADSLAIPDEDVIIVVDYRAPRMDQWSAIWKNVFGDLSYEEFVCSDEEALTLKRWEYIDTVMNPMKVASAYAEQGWNVAVIDYYGTNHVGRDVAHVLSCEVMNGVDCEEGWVRDLKGEQIPPPSYYQIDELPYTDRNELEQAFLFRDCSYKAILEQNVRVDVYHQKKLWEVCSAENEFLYRQLQSTDQFMALLQSQLSCGPSSISLSNFLSGVEQYNPNGGRSHLAGVTMAVALLAVLFTIIAFYLAMRRSRVAKRAAHELSDGVFRDSPGVDGRVGPFRDESVTQVSECPDSVELTVEELDEPQGQTYLKKVQKSLKGGAIAGQSVRSGPYRDDSEGKSRERSYSGEDRVPSNASTVVMKKSAGHQSFPNEDILLKLDSNESLENFGYEV
;
A
#
# COMPACT_ATOMS: atom_id res chain seq x y z
N MET A 1 -44.77 19.65 -65.01
CA MET A 1 -44.84 20.59 -63.86
C MET A 1 -43.94 20.19 -62.70
N PHE A 2 -43.08 19.17 -62.81
CA PHE A 2 -42.29 18.60 -61.71
C PHE A 2 -40.76 18.88 -61.77
N SER A 3 -40.31 19.79 -62.64
CA SER A 3 -38.85 20.02 -62.88
C SER A 3 -38.36 21.42 -62.44
N LYS A 4 -39.25 22.29 -61.94
CA LYS A 4 -38.86 23.65 -61.52
C LYS A 4 -38.84 23.88 -60.00
N LEU A 5 -39.25 22.92 -59.18
CA LEU A 5 -39.21 23.06 -57.71
C LEU A 5 -37.93 22.48 -57.07
N THR A 6 -37.29 21.48 -57.67
CA THR A 6 -36.07 20.85 -57.11
C THR A 6 -34.80 21.70 -57.30
N MET A 7 -34.74 22.53 -58.34
CA MET A 7 -33.55 23.34 -58.62
C MET A 7 -33.44 24.60 -57.72
N LYS A 8 -34.54 25.07 -57.11
CA LYS A 8 -34.49 26.17 -56.13
C LYS A 8 -34.15 25.72 -54.72
N ALA A 9 -34.47 24.46 -54.36
CA ALA A 9 -34.04 23.87 -53.08
C ALA A 9 -32.54 23.53 -53.10
N LEU A 10 -31.99 23.06 -54.23
CA LEU A 10 -30.56 22.76 -54.35
C LEU A 10 -29.67 24.02 -54.30
N ILE A 11 -30.14 25.15 -54.85
CA ILE A 11 -29.39 26.41 -54.83
C ILE A 11 -29.43 27.08 -53.43
N LEU A 12 -30.50 26.90 -52.66
CA LEU A 12 -30.52 27.35 -51.25
C LEU A 12 -29.70 26.44 -50.32
N PHE A 13 -29.56 25.15 -50.63
CA PHE A 13 -28.71 24.24 -49.86
C PHE A 13 -27.21 24.45 -50.16
N CYS A 14 -26.83 24.76 -51.39
CA CYS A 14 -25.45 25.09 -51.75
C CYS A 14 -24.97 26.46 -51.24
N CYS A 15 -25.87 27.45 -51.05
CA CYS A 15 -25.46 28.75 -50.48
C CYS A 15 -25.25 28.73 -48.95
N ASN A 16 -25.86 27.79 -48.22
CA ASN A 16 -25.62 27.62 -46.77
C ASN A 16 -24.41 26.70 -46.46
N LEU A 17 -23.89 25.96 -47.45
CA LEU A 17 -22.69 25.13 -47.32
C LEU A 17 -21.39 25.84 -47.76
N CYS A 18 -21.47 27.10 -48.22
CA CYS A 18 -20.29 27.93 -48.54
C CYS A 18 -19.95 28.96 -47.45
N TRP A 19 -20.64 28.94 -46.31
CA TRP A 19 -20.10 29.45 -45.05
C TRP A 19 -19.47 28.25 -44.31
N VAL A 20 -18.37 27.74 -44.85
CA VAL A 20 -17.36 27.19 -43.95
C VAL A 20 -16.88 28.43 -43.20
N PRO A 21 -17.19 28.62 -41.90
CA PRO A 21 -16.48 29.63 -41.14
C PRO A 21 -15.00 29.38 -41.44
N LEU A 22 -14.26 30.37 -41.94
CA LEU A 22 -12.80 30.25 -41.92
C LEU A 22 -12.52 29.87 -40.47
N ALA A 23 -12.07 28.63 -40.27
CA ALA A 23 -11.67 28.18 -38.95
C ALA A 23 -10.58 29.16 -38.54
N THR A 24 -10.94 30.10 -37.66
CA THR A 24 -9.96 30.87 -36.94
C THR A 24 -9.07 29.82 -36.30
N ALA A 25 -7.77 29.86 -36.58
CA ALA A 25 -6.82 28.93 -35.98
C ALA A 25 -7.13 28.87 -34.48
N ALA A 26 -7.27 27.65 -33.95
CA ALA A 26 -7.57 27.47 -32.54
C ALA A 26 -6.47 28.18 -31.73
N LYS A 27 -6.87 28.97 -30.74
CA LYS A 27 -5.90 29.63 -29.85
C LYS A 27 -5.23 28.55 -29.00
N ARG A 28 -3.92 28.64 -28.82
CA ARG A 28 -3.14 27.64 -28.08
C ARG A 28 -2.52 28.22 -26.82
N LEU A 29 -2.15 27.35 -25.89
CA LEU A 29 -1.35 27.67 -24.71
C LEU A 29 0.05 27.09 -24.89
N VAL A 30 1.08 27.95 -24.88
CA VAL A 30 2.48 27.52 -24.86
C VAL A 30 3.05 27.75 -23.47
N VAL A 31 3.65 26.71 -22.91
CA VAL A 31 4.17 26.67 -21.55
C VAL A 31 5.66 26.38 -21.60
N PHE A 32 6.48 27.26 -21.04
CA PHE A 32 7.91 26.97 -20.84
C PHE A 32 8.14 26.39 -19.46
N ALA A 33 8.55 25.13 -19.45
CA ALA A 33 9.11 24.46 -18.29
C ALA A 33 10.61 24.27 -18.54
N GLY A 34 11.42 24.34 -17.50
CA GLY A 34 12.85 24.22 -17.71
C GLY A 34 13.57 24.21 -16.38
N PRO A 35 14.68 23.46 -16.29
CA PRO A 35 15.40 23.36 -15.07
C PRO A 35 15.85 24.72 -14.57
N HIS A 36 15.68 24.95 -13.27
CA HIS A 36 16.30 26.10 -12.64
C HIS A 36 17.79 26.12 -12.95
N GLU A 37 18.32 27.34 -13.10
CA GLU A 37 19.75 27.57 -13.33
C GLU A 37 20.31 27.04 -14.67
N THR A 38 19.44 26.57 -15.58
CA THR A 38 19.76 26.51 -17.01
C THR A 38 19.22 27.75 -17.72
N GLY A 39 19.41 27.87 -19.03
CA GLY A 39 18.94 29.02 -19.82
C GLY A 39 17.44 29.35 -19.67
N GLY A 40 16.62 28.47 -19.06
CA GLY A 40 15.18 28.65 -18.85
C GLY A 40 14.78 30.03 -18.31
N GLY A 41 15.48 30.55 -17.29
CA GLY A 41 15.16 31.90 -16.76
C GLY A 41 15.39 33.02 -17.77
N ALA A 42 16.39 32.85 -18.63
CA ALA A 42 16.72 33.81 -19.68
C ALA A 42 15.77 33.67 -20.89
N VAL A 43 15.31 32.46 -21.20
CA VAL A 43 14.23 32.20 -22.18
C VAL A 43 12.90 32.80 -21.70
N ASN A 44 12.50 32.58 -20.44
CA ASN A 44 11.31 33.18 -19.84
C ASN A 44 11.39 34.70 -19.91
N LYS A 45 12.55 35.28 -19.61
CA LYS A 45 12.78 36.72 -19.72
C LYS A 45 12.68 37.24 -21.15
N PHE A 46 13.16 36.50 -22.14
CA PHE A 46 13.01 36.86 -23.57
C PHE A 46 11.53 36.95 -23.94
N PHE A 47 10.74 35.90 -23.69
CA PHE A 47 9.31 35.90 -24.01
C PHE A 47 8.52 36.91 -23.19
N ALA A 48 8.80 37.03 -21.89
CA ALA A 48 8.18 38.06 -21.07
C ALA A 48 8.49 39.47 -21.58
N THR A 49 9.66 39.72 -22.17
CA THR A 49 10.01 41.05 -22.72
C THR A 49 9.31 41.31 -24.05
N HIS A 50 9.33 40.35 -24.97
CA HIS A 50 8.89 40.56 -26.36
C HIS A 50 7.40 40.24 -26.60
N ALA A 51 6.77 39.41 -25.77
CA ALA A 51 5.35 39.09 -25.86
C ALA A 51 4.46 39.91 -24.90
N SER A 52 5.03 40.64 -23.94
CA SER A 52 4.27 41.58 -23.09
C SER A 52 4.17 42.99 -23.68
N ALA A 53 4.96 43.29 -24.71
CA ALA A 53 5.08 44.64 -25.25
C ALA A 53 3.77 45.11 -25.90
N THR A 54 3.44 46.40 -25.73
CA THR A 54 2.28 47.03 -26.37
C THR A 54 2.30 46.80 -27.88
N ALA A 55 1.14 46.59 -28.50
CA ALA A 55 0.88 46.08 -29.86
C ALA A 55 1.78 46.54 -31.05
N ASP A 56 2.62 47.57 -30.90
CA ASP A 56 3.59 48.00 -31.93
C ASP A 56 4.93 47.21 -31.87
N GLU A 57 5.31 46.60 -30.73
CA GLU A 57 6.54 45.79 -30.59
C GLU A 57 6.29 44.27 -30.66
N SER A 58 5.05 43.80 -30.43
CA SER A 58 4.68 42.37 -30.45
C SER A 58 4.61 41.74 -31.85
N SER A 59 4.95 42.48 -32.91
CA SER A 59 4.74 42.04 -34.30
C SER A 59 5.59 40.82 -34.69
N ALA A 60 6.76 40.64 -34.07
CA ALA A 60 7.65 39.51 -34.36
C ALA A 60 7.02 38.17 -33.97
N LEU A 61 6.33 38.12 -32.81
CA LEU A 61 5.64 36.93 -32.30
C LEU A 61 4.19 36.82 -32.82
N GLY A 62 3.84 37.53 -33.90
CA GLY A 62 2.68 37.20 -34.73
C GLY A 62 1.30 37.20 -34.06
N GLY A 63 1.12 37.79 -32.87
CA GLY A 63 -0.16 37.80 -32.14
C GLY A 63 -0.22 36.90 -30.91
N TRP A 64 0.91 36.30 -30.50
CA TRP A 64 1.09 35.68 -29.19
C TRP A 64 1.32 36.72 -28.09
N THR A 65 0.83 36.46 -26.88
CA THR A 65 0.92 37.42 -25.76
C THR A 65 1.41 36.77 -24.47
N TRP A 66 2.16 37.52 -23.67
CA TRP A 66 2.54 37.14 -22.30
C TRP A 66 1.60 37.82 -21.30
N PRO A 67 0.92 37.08 -20.40
CA PRO A 67 0.02 37.70 -19.45
C PRO A 67 0.75 38.61 -18.46
N THR A 68 0.15 39.75 -18.14
CA THR A 68 0.71 40.74 -17.20
C THR A 68 -0.31 41.09 -16.13
N ILE A 69 0.17 41.37 -14.92
CA ILE A 69 -0.65 41.89 -13.82
C ILE A 69 -0.33 43.38 -13.68
N ASP A 70 -1.36 44.22 -13.57
CA ASP A 70 -1.19 45.66 -13.37
C ASP A 70 -0.77 45.93 -11.92
N ASP A 71 0.52 46.23 -11.71
CA ASP A 71 1.14 46.52 -10.41
C ASP A 71 0.50 47.71 -9.67
N ASN A 72 -0.38 48.48 -10.31
CA ASN A 72 -0.92 49.72 -9.78
C ASN A 72 -2.11 49.57 -8.82
N GLU A 73 -2.77 48.41 -8.74
CA GLU A 73 -4.03 48.30 -8.00
C GLU A 73 -3.94 47.75 -6.56
N GLU A 74 -2.98 46.92 -6.17
CA GLU A 74 -2.78 46.48 -4.78
C GLU A 74 -1.46 45.68 -4.69
N GLY A 75 -0.49 46.15 -3.89
CA GLY A 75 0.91 45.65 -3.85
C GLY A 75 1.12 44.26 -3.23
N ASP A 76 0.26 43.30 -3.56
CA ASP A 76 0.28 41.94 -2.99
C ASP A 76 1.20 40.98 -3.75
N ILE A 77 1.49 41.23 -5.04
CA ILE A 77 2.35 40.36 -5.86
C ILE A 77 3.59 41.15 -6.27
N VAL A 78 4.75 40.80 -5.71
CA VAL A 78 6.05 41.40 -6.03
C VAL A 78 6.92 40.36 -6.72
N ALA A 79 6.59 40.04 -7.97
CA ALA A 79 7.38 39.16 -8.81
C ALA A 79 7.74 39.89 -10.11
N SER A 80 8.95 39.69 -10.61
CA SER A 80 9.26 40.17 -11.96
C SER A 80 8.44 39.40 -13.00
N PRO A 81 8.14 39.97 -14.18
CA PRO A 81 7.22 39.36 -15.15
C PRO A 81 7.52 37.90 -15.55
N HIS A 82 8.80 37.49 -15.54
CA HIS A 82 9.24 36.14 -15.90
C HIS A 82 9.27 35.14 -14.74
N HIS A 83 9.04 35.61 -13.50
CA HIS A 83 8.88 34.81 -12.28
C HIS A 83 7.42 34.86 -11.78
N LEU A 84 6.53 35.57 -12.48
CA LEU A 84 5.15 35.77 -12.05
C LEU A 84 4.40 34.45 -11.92
N PHE A 85 4.68 33.50 -12.81
CA PHE A 85 4.01 32.21 -12.86
C PHE A 85 4.67 31.14 -11.99
N ASP A 86 5.81 31.44 -11.34
CA ASP A 86 6.34 30.58 -10.27
C ASP A 86 5.31 30.45 -9.15
N LEU A 87 4.54 31.52 -8.90
CA LEU A 87 3.45 31.56 -7.94
C LEU A 87 2.27 30.64 -8.30
N LEU A 88 2.16 30.14 -9.55
CA LEU A 88 1.16 29.10 -9.84
C LEU A 88 1.45 27.84 -9.04
N VAL A 89 2.74 27.52 -8.88
CA VAL A 89 3.22 26.33 -8.19
C VAL A 89 3.49 26.61 -6.71
N GLU A 90 4.18 27.70 -6.37
CA GLU A 90 4.53 28.02 -4.97
C GLU A 90 3.31 28.31 -4.09
N GLU A 91 2.30 28.95 -4.68
CA GLU A 91 1.15 29.50 -3.97
C GLU A 91 -0.14 28.81 -4.42
N GLN A 92 -0.07 27.50 -4.73
CA GLN A 92 -1.21 26.69 -5.19
C GLN A 92 -2.42 26.76 -4.24
N ASP A 93 -2.17 26.87 -2.93
CA ASP A 93 -3.22 26.97 -1.91
C ASP A 93 -3.72 28.40 -1.67
N ASN A 94 -3.07 29.41 -2.26
CA ASN A 94 -3.42 30.81 -2.07
C ASN A 94 -4.45 31.26 -3.12
N ALA A 95 -5.72 30.99 -2.84
CA ALA A 95 -6.84 31.30 -3.74
C ALA A 95 -6.86 32.76 -4.25
N ASN A 96 -6.37 33.73 -3.48
CA ASN A 96 -6.30 35.13 -3.91
C ASN A 96 -5.23 35.35 -4.99
N ILE A 97 -4.02 34.79 -4.79
CA ILE A 97 -2.94 34.87 -5.78
C ILE A 97 -3.33 34.08 -7.04
N GLN A 98 -3.82 32.85 -6.87
CA GLN A 98 -4.29 32.00 -7.98
C GLN A 98 -5.37 32.70 -8.79
N SER A 99 -6.39 33.27 -8.15
CA SER A 99 -7.46 33.98 -8.86
C SER A 99 -6.93 35.19 -9.65
N LYS A 100 -5.98 35.96 -9.11
CA LYS A 100 -5.35 37.09 -9.83
C LYS A 100 -4.55 36.61 -11.05
N LEU A 101 -3.77 35.53 -10.90
CA LEU A 101 -3.00 34.93 -12.00
C LEU A 101 -3.91 34.39 -13.10
N LEU A 102 -4.94 33.62 -12.73
CA LEU A 102 -5.90 33.04 -13.66
C LEU A 102 -6.69 34.11 -14.43
N VAL A 103 -7.10 35.21 -13.76
CA VAL A 103 -7.74 36.34 -14.43
C VAL A 103 -6.80 37.01 -15.43
N ALA A 104 -5.51 37.20 -15.09
CA ALA A 104 -4.53 37.78 -15.99
C ALA A 104 -4.30 36.87 -17.22
N ILE A 105 -4.15 35.56 -16.99
CA ILE A 105 -4.00 34.52 -18.03
C ILE A 105 -5.21 34.54 -18.97
N ARG A 106 -6.43 34.43 -18.43
CA ARG A 106 -7.67 34.47 -19.23
C ARG A 106 -7.78 35.76 -20.04
N THR A 107 -7.50 36.91 -19.42
CA THR A 107 -7.57 38.21 -20.10
C THR A 107 -6.57 38.30 -21.26
N ALA A 108 -5.35 37.81 -21.08
CA ALA A 108 -4.36 37.76 -22.15
C ALA A 108 -4.82 36.82 -23.28
N PHE A 109 -5.34 35.65 -22.93
CA PHE A 109 -5.84 34.65 -23.89
C PHE A 109 -7.03 35.14 -24.71
N GLU A 110 -7.96 35.87 -24.09
CA GLU A 110 -9.07 36.49 -24.80
C GLU A 110 -8.60 37.55 -25.81
N ASN A 111 -7.56 38.32 -25.45
CA ASN A 111 -7.04 39.42 -26.25
C ASN A 111 -5.98 39.02 -27.29
N SER A 112 -5.40 37.82 -27.19
CA SER A 112 -4.42 37.33 -28.17
C SER A 112 -5.07 36.92 -29.47
N ASP A 113 -4.33 36.96 -30.58
CA ASP A 113 -4.82 36.43 -31.87
C ASP A 113 -4.56 34.92 -31.98
N ASN A 114 -3.38 34.45 -31.56
CA ASN A 114 -2.96 33.05 -31.71
C ASN A 114 -2.95 32.24 -30.40
N GLY A 115 -2.85 32.91 -29.26
CA GLY A 115 -2.70 32.24 -27.97
C GLY A 115 -1.83 33.00 -26.99
N ILE A 116 -1.53 32.35 -25.87
CA ILE A 116 -0.65 32.92 -24.84
C ILE A 116 0.58 32.06 -24.62
N ILE A 117 1.59 32.73 -24.09
CA ILE A 117 2.84 32.14 -23.65
C ILE A 117 2.95 32.38 -22.15
N ILE A 118 3.16 31.33 -21.38
CA ILE A 118 3.56 31.40 -19.97
C ILE A 118 4.85 30.61 -19.76
N GLY A 119 5.60 30.97 -18.73
CA GLY A 119 6.83 30.27 -18.38
C GLY A 119 7.16 30.51 -16.93
N SER A 120 7.70 29.48 -16.29
CA SER A 120 8.09 29.50 -14.89
C SER A 120 9.28 28.56 -14.70
N LEU A 121 10.12 28.89 -13.72
CA LEU A 121 11.22 27.99 -13.36
C LEU A 121 10.70 26.77 -12.60
N LEU A 122 9.59 26.88 -11.85
CA LEU A 122 9.03 25.81 -11.03
C LEU A 122 8.12 24.84 -11.77
N LEU A 123 7.88 25.08 -13.06
CA LEU A 123 7.14 24.12 -13.91
C LEU A 123 7.97 22.86 -14.23
N ASP A 124 9.22 22.79 -13.79
CA ASP A 124 10.03 21.56 -13.82
C ASP A 124 9.77 20.65 -12.60
N ARG A 125 9.01 21.09 -11.59
CA ARG A 125 8.69 20.33 -10.37
C ARG A 125 7.40 19.54 -10.52
N VAL A 126 7.51 18.40 -11.19
CA VAL A 126 6.38 17.49 -11.44
C VAL A 126 6.26 16.42 -10.35
N GLY A 127 5.04 15.92 -10.15
CA GLY A 127 4.72 14.98 -9.08
C GLY A 127 4.47 15.69 -7.76
N THR A 128 3.74 15.07 -6.83
CA THR A 128 3.48 15.64 -5.51
C THR A 128 4.76 15.55 -4.69
N ASN A 129 5.55 16.62 -4.69
CA ASN A 129 6.83 16.60 -3.99
C ASN A 129 6.61 16.42 -2.48
N PRO A 130 7.20 15.40 -1.82
CA PRO A 130 6.94 15.14 -0.40
C PRO A 130 7.46 16.25 0.52
N ASP A 131 8.44 17.04 0.07
CA ASP A 131 9.10 18.10 0.83
C ASP A 131 8.43 19.47 0.61
N THR A 132 8.22 19.86 -0.65
CA THR A 132 7.70 21.19 -1.01
C THR A 132 6.20 21.20 -1.26
N GLY A 133 5.59 20.04 -1.52
CA GLY A 133 4.20 19.90 -1.92
C GLY A 133 3.91 20.42 -3.33
N TYR A 134 4.92 20.88 -4.06
CA TYR A 134 4.76 21.49 -5.38
C TYR A 134 4.32 20.46 -6.42
N ASP A 135 3.27 20.79 -7.19
CA ASP A 135 2.80 19.99 -8.32
C ASP A 135 2.54 20.90 -9.54
N ALA A 136 3.54 20.98 -10.41
CA ALA A 136 3.47 21.78 -11.63
C ALA A 136 2.43 21.29 -12.65
N VAL A 137 2.13 19.99 -12.68
CA VAL A 137 1.17 19.40 -13.63
C VAL A 137 -0.24 19.75 -13.20
N SER A 138 -0.57 19.60 -11.91
CA SER A 138 -1.85 20.01 -11.34
C SER A 138 -2.10 21.52 -11.51
N SER A 139 -1.07 22.33 -11.24
CA SER A 139 -1.11 23.79 -11.45
C SER A 139 -1.43 24.14 -12.90
N LEU A 140 -0.81 23.46 -13.86
CA LEU A 140 -1.07 23.69 -15.28
C LEU A 140 -2.46 23.21 -15.71
N ASN A 141 -2.93 22.06 -15.22
CA ASN A 141 -4.30 21.58 -15.46
C ASN A 141 -5.37 22.58 -15.01
N THR A 142 -5.10 23.31 -13.92
CA THR A 142 -5.97 24.40 -13.46
C THR A 142 -6.04 25.54 -14.49
N VAL A 143 -4.91 25.92 -15.08
CA VAL A 143 -4.87 26.93 -16.16
C VAL A 143 -5.61 26.44 -17.40
N VAL A 144 -5.39 25.20 -17.82
CA VAL A 144 -6.05 24.59 -18.99
C VAL A 144 -7.58 24.57 -18.80
N THR A 145 -8.03 24.20 -17.60
CA THR A 145 -9.46 24.21 -17.23
C THR A 145 -10.03 25.63 -17.26
N GLU A 146 -9.32 26.61 -16.71
CA GLU A 146 -9.76 28.02 -16.70
C GLU A 146 -9.89 28.62 -18.11
N LEU A 147 -9.06 28.16 -19.06
CA LEU A 147 -9.08 28.58 -20.46
C LEU A 147 -10.05 27.76 -21.34
N GLU A 148 -10.67 26.71 -20.79
CA GLU A 148 -11.52 25.77 -21.53
C GLU A 148 -10.82 25.14 -22.75
N LEU A 149 -9.53 24.83 -22.62
CA LEU A 149 -8.71 24.24 -23.69
C LEU A 149 -8.80 22.72 -23.72
N SER A 150 -8.72 22.14 -24.91
CA SER A 150 -8.42 20.71 -25.08
C SER A 150 -6.94 20.48 -24.75
N PRO A 151 -6.55 19.33 -24.18
CA PRO A 151 -5.13 19.00 -23.97
C PRO A 151 -4.26 19.08 -25.24
N GLU A 152 -4.86 18.90 -26.44
CA GLU A 152 -4.18 19.05 -27.74
C GLU A 152 -3.85 20.51 -28.13
N ASP A 153 -4.52 21.48 -27.48
CA ASP A 153 -4.26 22.90 -27.68
C ASP A 153 -3.16 23.44 -26.76
N VAL A 154 -2.56 22.57 -25.94
CA VAL A 154 -1.51 22.89 -24.97
C VAL A 154 -0.19 22.31 -25.43
N MET A 155 0.83 23.15 -25.54
CA MET A 155 2.21 22.76 -25.83
C MET A 155 3.12 23.13 -24.66
N VAL A 156 3.82 22.15 -24.11
CA VAL A 156 4.83 22.33 -23.07
C VAL A 156 6.21 22.19 -23.69
N ALA A 157 6.95 23.29 -23.73
CA ALA A 157 8.32 23.35 -24.18
C ALA A 157 9.27 23.21 -22.98
N ILE A 158 10.07 22.14 -22.97
CA ILE A 158 11.01 21.81 -21.90
C ILE A 158 12.43 22.06 -22.35
N THR A 159 13.12 23.01 -21.72
CA THR A 159 14.55 23.22 -21.96
C THR A 159 15.37 22.21 -21.17
N TYR A 160 16.49 21.74 -21.72
CA TYR A 160 17.51 21.03 -20.94
C TYR A 160 18.90 21.30 -21.50
N ARG A 161 19.94 21.01 -20.73
CA ARG A 161 21.32 21.28 -21.12
C ARG A 161 22.19 20.03 -21.10
N THR A 162 22.93 19.80 -22.18
CA THR A 162 23.99 18.79 -22.27
C THR A 162 25.37 19.48 -22.25
N PRO A 163 26.36 19.08 -21.43
CA PRO A 163 26.32 17.98 -20.47
C PRO A 163 25.51 18.33 -19.21
N ARG A 164 24.83 17.32 -18.64
CA ARG A 164 23.95 17.46 -17.45
C ARG A 164 24.73 17.84 -16.18
N ILE A 165 26.01 17.48 -16.09
CA ILE A 165 26.87 17.83 -14.95
C ILE A 165 26.97 19.35 -14.73
N ASP A 166 26.86 20.14 -15.79
CA ASP A 166 26.89 21.61 -15.71
C ASP A 166 25.67 22.14 -14.97
N GLN A 167 24.49 21.56 -15.23
CA GLN A 167 23.28 21.89 -14.51
C GLN A 167 23.37 21.45 -13.05
N TRP A 168 23.86 20.24 -12.80
CA TRP A 168 24.08 19.75 -11.44
C TRP A 168 25.03 20.64 -10.63
N ALA A 169 26.07 21.15 -11.29
CA ALA A 169 26.99 22.11 -10.70
C ALA A 169 26.29 23.42 -10.35
N SER A 170 25.44 23.94 -11.22
CA SER A 170 24.67 25.15 -10.92
C SER A 170 23.74 24.95 -9.73
N ILE A 171 23.06 23.79 -9.65
CA ILE A 171 22.18 23.45 -8.52
C ILE A 171 22.97 23.46 -7.21
N PHE A 172 24.10 22.74 -7.19
CA PHE A 172 24.99 22.70 -6.03
C PHE A 172 25.45 24.11 -5.61
N ASN A 173 25.89 24.94 -6.55
CA ASN A 173 26.46 26.25 -6.23
C ASN A 173 25.42 27.32 -5.85
N ASN A 174 24.18 27.21 -6.35
CA ASN A 174 23.18 28.28 -6.22
C ASN A 174 22.07 27.97 -5.22
N HIS A 175 21.76 26.68 -4.98
CA HIS A 175 20.65 26.28 -4.12
C HIS A 175 21.06 25.67 -2.78
N PHE A 176 22.34 25.33 -2.60
CA PHE A 176 22.82 24.73 -1.36
C PHE A 176 23.99 25.52 -0.75
N ASP A 177 23.94 25.72 0.57
CA ASP A 177 24.97 26.46 1.32
C ASP A 177 26.11 25.52 1.77
N PHE A 178 26.77 24.88 0.80
CA PHE A 178 27.93 24.04 1.05
C PHE A 178 29.19 24.60 0.36
N ASP A 179 30.27 24.68 1.13
CA ASP A 179 31.58 25.08 0.60
C ASP A 179 32.22 23.95 -0.24
N LEU A 180 31.85 22.69 0.03
CA LEU A 180 32.42 21.51 -0.61
C LEU A 180 31.33 20.63 -1.22
N TYR A 181 31.60 20.11 -2.42
CA TYR A 181 30.68 19.20 -3.12
C TYR A 181 30.52 17.87 -2.36
N GLU A 182 31.59 17.39 -1.70
CA GLU A 182 31.52 16.22 -0.82
C GLU A 182 30.53 16.41 0.34
N ASP A 183 30.53 17.58 0.98
CA ASP A 183 29.60 17.86 2.07
C ASP A 183 28.16 17.91 1.57
N PHE A 184 27.95 18.47 0.37
CA PHE A 184 26.65 18.45 -0.28
C PHE A 184 26.15 17.02 -0.52
N VAL A 185 26.92 16.16 -1.21
CA VAL A 185 26.47 14.80 -1.54
C VAL A 185 26.48 13.83 -0.37
N CYS A 186 27.32 14.04 0.66
CA CYS A 186 27.41 13.16 1.81
C CYS A 186 26.60 13.66 3.03
N SER A 187 25.93 14.81 2.94
CA SER A 187 25.09 15.26 4.05
C SER A 187 23.88 14.34 4.24
N GLU A 188 23.68 13.90 5.49
CA GLU A 188 22.57 13.03 5.93
C GLU A 188 21.49 13.83 6.69
N GLY A 189 21.49 15.16 6.58
CA GLY A 189 20.43 15.97 7.17
C GLY A 189 19.16 15.87 6.33
N ASP A 190 18.05 15.43 6.92
CA ASP A 190 16.79 15.09 6.23
C ASP A 190 16.38 16.16 5.21
N GLN A 191 16.35 17.44 5.62
CA GLN A 191 15.99 18.55 4.71
C GLN A 191 16.92 18.65 3.49
N VAL A 192 18.23 18.50 3.66
CA VAL A 192 19.18 18.62 2.55
C VAL A 192 19.16 17.37 1.68
N LYS A 193 18.98 16.20 2.29
CA LYS A 193 18.82 14.93 1.59
C LYS A 193 17.59 14.99 0.69
N ASN A 194 16.45 15.36 1.24
CA ASN A 194 15.18 15.38 0.53
C ASN A 194 15.13 16.47 -0.54
N GLN A 195 15.62 17.69 -0.26
CA GLN A 195 15.77 18.71 -1.30
C GLN A 195 16.63 18.21 -2.45
N ARG A 196 17.81 17.65 -2.15
CA ARG A 196 18.71 17.15 -3.19
C ARG A 196 18.10 15.98 -3.97
N TRP A 197 17.33 15.13 -3.30
CA TRP A 197 16.54 14.09 -3.94
C TRP A 197 15.50 14.68 -4.88
N GLU A 198 14.71 15.67 -4.44
CA GLU A 198 13.74 16.41 -5.27
C GLU A 198 14.42 17.01 -6.51
N TRP A 199 15.52 17.72 -6.31
CA TRP A 199 16.29 18.33 -7.39
C TRP A 199 16.81 17.29 -8.37
N LEU A 200 17.20 16.11 -7.86
CA LEU A 200 17.64 15.00 -8.69
C LEU A 200 16.47 14.40 -9.47
N ASP A 201 15.32 14.21 -8.83
CA ASP A 201 14.14 13.54 -9.39
C ASP A 201 13.40 14.38 -10.43
N THR A 202 13.38 15.70 -10.25
CA THR A 202 12.61 16.64 -11.07
C THR A 202 13.52 17.44 -12.01
N CYS A 203 14.18 18.48 -11.50
CA CYS A 203 14.99 19.43 -12.27
C CYS A 203 16.10 18.72 -13.07
N MET A 204 16.74 17.72 -12.45
CA MET A 204 17.79 16.93 -13.11
C MET A 204 17.27 15.82 -14.02
N ASN A 205 15.95 15.68 -14.19
CA ASN A 205 15.30 14.64 -14.99
C ASN A 205 14.25 15.23 -15.97
N PRO A 206 14.67 16.04 -16.96
CA PRO A 206 13.78 16.77 -17.85
C PRO A 206 12.91 15.84 -18.71
N PHE A 207 13.36 14.60 -18.96
CA PHE A 207 12.59 13.61 -19.68
C PHE A 207 11.46 13.01 -18.84
N PHE A 208 11.63 12.89 -17.52
CA PHE A 208 10.53 12.56 -16.62
C PHE A 208 9.51 13.69 -16.54
N VAL A 209 9.97 14.94 -16.44
CA VAL A 209 9.11 16.15 -16.54
C VAL A 209 8.31 16.11 -17.84
N ALA A 210 8.97 15.82 -18.96
CA ALA A 210 8.32 15.65 -20.25
C ALA A 210 7.27 14.55 -20.25
N LYS A 211 7.55 13.44 -19.58
CA LYS A 211 6.64 12.30 -19.48
C LYS A 211 5.39 12.68 -18.71
N SER A 212 5.55 13.35 -17.56
CA SER A 212 4.41 13.77 -16.73
C SER A 212 3.46 14.71 -17.48
N TYR A 213 3.99 15.62 -18.30
CA TYR A 213 3.17 16.49 -19.14
C TYR A 213 2.55 15.76 -20.33
N HIS A 214 3.28 14.83 -20.96
CA HIS A 214 2.78 14.01 -22.06
C HIS A 214 1.64 13.07 -21.60
N ASP A 215 1.80 12.42 -20.44
CA ASP A 215 0.79 11.57 -19.81
C ASP A 215 -0.49 12.35 -19.46
N SER A 216 -0.38 13.67 -19.21
CA SER A 216 -1.52 14.57 -19.04
C SER A 216 -2.21 14.94 -20.37
N GLY A 217 -1.72 14.38 -21.47
CA GLY A 217 -2.26 14.58 -22.81
C GLY A 217 -1.85 15.89 -23.46
N PHE A 218 -0.73 16.52 -23.07
CA PHE A 218 -0.21 17.73 -23.71
C PHE A 218 0.77 17.43 -24.86
N ASP A 219 0.93 18.37 -25.80
CA ASP A 219 2.03 18.32 -26.76
C ASP A 219 3.32 18.70 -26.02
N VAL A 220 4.38 17.90 -26.14
CA VAL A 220 5.64 18.15 -25.43
C VAL A 220 6.78 18.32 -26.42
N VAL A 221 7.52 19.43 -26.28
CA VAL A 221 8.68 19.75 -27.11
C VAL A 221 9.89 19.93 -26.21
N MET A 222 10.88 19.07 -26.33
CA MET A 222 12.14 19.23 -25.60
C MET A 222 13.18 19.95 -26.46
N ILE A 223 14.01 20.80 -25.85
CA ILE A 223 15.10 21.47 -26.57
C ILE A 223 16.43 21.37 -25.81
N ASP A 224 17.47 20.89 -26.50
CA ASP A 224 18.83 20.90 -25.99
C ASP A 224 19.45 22.28 -26.17
N GLU A 225 19.68 22.99 -25.07
CA GLU A 225 20.28 24.33 -25.04
C GLU A 225 21.67 24.32 -25.69
N ALA A 226 22.50 23.32 -25.36
CA ALA A 226 23.87 23.27 -25.84
C ALA A 226 23.92 22.87 -27.32
N GLY A 227 23.14 21.86 -27.72
CA GLY A 227 23.00 21.49 -29.12
C GLY A 227 22.51 22.65 -29.99
N THR A 228 21.55 23.43 -29.48
CA THR A 228 21.06 24.63 -30.15
C THR A 228 22.15 25.68 -30.34
N VAL A 229 22.88 26.02 -29.28
CA VAL A 229 24.00 26.99 -29.36
C VAL A 229 25.12 26.50 -30.25
N ASN A 230 25.45 25.20 -30.19
CA ASN A 230 26.47 24.58 -31.04
C ASN A 230 26.09 24.61 -32.52
N SER A 231 24.79 24.60 -32.84
CA SER A 231 24.26 24.80 -34.19
C SER A 231 24.32 26.26 -34.68
N GLY A 232 24.75 27.20 -33.81
CA GLY A 232 24.82 28.62 -34.11
C GLY A 232 23.48 29.35 -34.02
N LYS A 233 22.54 28.81 -33.24
CA LYS A 233 21.18 29.34 -33.04
C LYS A 233 20.96 29.74 -31.58
N ASP A 234 19.88 30.47 -31.33
CA ASP A 234 19.42 30.85 -30.00
C ASP A 234 18.21 30.02 -29.57
N VAL A 235 18.17 29.60 -28.31
CA VAL A 235 17.12 28.71 -27.76
C VAL A 235 15.74 29.34 -27.86
N ALA A 236 15.60 30.62 -27.51
CA ALA A 236 14.31 31.30 -27.54
C ALA A 236 13.83 31.51 -28.99
N HIS A 237 14.74 31.78 -29.92
CA HIS A 237 14.40 31.90 -31.34
C HIS A 237 13.90 30.58 -31.94
N VAL A 238 14.59 29.46 -31.66
CA VAL A 238 14.19 28.14 -32.15
C VAL A 238 12.81 27.76 -31.62
N LEU A 239 12.57 27.92 -30.32
CA LEU A 239 11.27 27.65 -29.71
C LEU A 239 10.17 28.52 -30.32
N ALA A 240 10.44 29.81 -30.48
CA ALA A 240 9.48 30.72 -31.10
C ALA A 240 9.11 30.31 -32.52
N CYS A 241 10.10 30.00 -33.35
CA CYS A 241 9.86 29.55 -34.71
C CYS A 241 9.07 28.24 -34.79
N HIS A 242 9.25 27.37 -33.79
CA HIS A 242 8.53 26.12 -33.67
C HIS A 242 7.03 26.36 -33.41
N PHE A 243 6.66 27.08 -32.34
CA PHE A 243 5.24 27.25 -31.99
C PHE A 243 4.50 28.32 -32.82
N THR A 244 5.20 29.20 -33.54
CA THR A 244 4.57 30.13 -34.50
C THR A 244 4.31 29.51 -35.88
N ASP A 245 4.53 28.20 -36.05
CA ASP A 245 4.44 27.47 -37.32
C ASP A 245 5.28 28.13 -38.44
N GLY A 246 6.46 28.66 -38.07
CA GLY A 246 7.37 29.36 -39.00
C GLY A 246 6.89 30.74 -39.46
N GLY A 247 5.79 31.26 -38.92
CA GLY A 247 5.34 32.63 -39.15
C GLY A 247 6.38 33.62 -38.63
N ASN A 248 7.03 34.35 -39.55
CA ASN A 248 8.11 35.31 -39.28
C ASN A 248 9.46 34.69 -38.87
N CYS A 249 9.83 33.52 -39.40
CA CYS A 249 11.16 32.97 -39.19
C CYS A 249 12.00 32.84 -40.48
N GLU A 250 13.28 33.19 -40.39
CA GLU A 250 14.29 32.94 -41.43
C GLU A 250 15.46 32.18 -40.80
N ASP A 251 15.75 30.97 -41.27
CA ASP A 251 16.80 30.08 -40.73
C ASP A 251 16.73 29.86 -39.20
N ASP A 252 15.51 29.67 -38.67
CA ASP A 252 15.20 29.52 -37.23
C ASP A 252 15.48 30.77 -36.39
N TRP A 253 15.59 31.94 -37.02
CA TRP A 253 15.60 33.23 -36.36
C TRP A 253 14.28 33.97 -36.55
N LEU A 254 13.65 34.39 -35.45
CA LEU A 254 12.57 35.36 -35.47
C LEU A 254 12.98 36.64 -36.20
N THR A 255 12.25 36.96 -37.27
CA THR A 255 12.45 38.16 -38.08
C THR A 255 12.19 39.41 -37.25
N GLY A 256 13.16 40.31 -37.18
CA GLY A 256 13.10 41.57 -36.43
C GLY A 256 13.60 41.50 -34.99
N LEU A 257 14.01 40.33 -34.49
CA LEU A 257 14.63 40.15 -33.17
C LEU A 257 16.01 39.49 -33.27
N GLU A 258 16.64 39.45 -34.43
CA GLU A 258 17.88 38.69 -34.69
C GLU A 258 19.08 39.15 -33.85
N ASP A 259 19.06 40.38 -33.35
CA ASP A 259 20.11 40.93 -32.48
C ASP A 259 19.87 40.63 -30.98
N GLU A 260 18.71 40.10 -30.60
CA GLU A 260 18.31 39.81 -29.21
C GLU A 260 18.60 38.34 -28.88
N THR A 261 19.79 38.05 -28.34
CA THR A 261 20.19 36.69 -27.97
C THR A 261 20.11 36.48 -26.46
N VAL A 262 19.84 35.23 -26.07
CA VAL A 262 19.79 34.77 -24.70
C VAL A 262 21.19 34.34 -24.27
N ASP A 263 21.82 35.15 -23.42
CA ASP A 263 23.09 34.77 -22.80
C ASP A 263 22.87 33.62 -21.81
N LEU A 264 23.31 32.41 -22.20
CA LEU A 264 23.31 31.27 -21.28
C LEU A 264 24.27 31.53 -20.10
N PRO A 265 23.87 31.20 -18.86
CA PRO A 265 24.73 31.38 -17.70
C PRO A 265 26.05 30.60 -17.86
N SER A 266 27.14 31.25 -17.46
CA SER A 266 28.47 30.63 -17.45
C SER A 266 28.50 29.53 -16.40
N VAL A 267 28.85 28.32 -16.82
CA VAL A 267 28.94 27.17 -15.92
C VAL A 267 30.16 27.30 -15.02
N VAL A 268 29.95 27.11 -13.73
CA VAL A 268 31.03 26.93 -12.75
C VAL A 268 31.24 25.44 -12.53
N PRO A 269 32.35 24.84 -13.01
CA PRO A 269 32.58 23.41 -12.88
C PRO A 269 32.79 22.99 -11.42
N ILE A 270 32.38 21.75 -11.09
CA ILE A 270 32.64 21.12 -9.79
C ILE A 270 34.11 20.72 -9.72
N ASN A 271 34.98 21.65 -9.36
CA ASN A 271 36.45 21.46 -9.39
C ASN A 271 36.95 20.29 -8.52
N GLU A 272 36.17 19.83 -7.55
CA GLU A 272 36.49 18.70 -6.68
C GLU A 272 36.28 17.33 -7.31
N LEU A 273 35.47 17.27 -8.37
CA LEU A 273 35.37 16.09 -9.20
C LEU A 273 36.52 16.19 -10.22
N GLY A 274 37.53 15.35 -10.05
CA GLY A 274 38.55 15.19 -11.09
C GLY A 274 37.90 14.74 -12.40
N GLU A 275 38.56 14.99 -13.53
CA GLU A 275 38.03 14.76 -14.89
C GLU A 275 37.35 13.39 -15.08
N THR A 276 37.93 12.31 -14.54
CA THR A 276 37.34 10.97 -14.60
C THR A 276 36.01 10.86 -13.85
N ARG A 277 35.90 11.44 -12.64
CA ARG A 277 34.66 11.39 -11.85
C ARG A 277 33.59 12.28 -12.47
N SER A 278 33.97 13.43 -13.00
CA SER A 278 33.07 14.29 -13.77
C SER A 278 32.53 13.57 -15.00
N GLY A 279 33.39 12.87 -15.75
CA GLY A 279 32.96 12.05 -16.89
C GLY A 279 32.02 10.91 -16.49
N ASN A 280 32.29 10.23 -15.37
CA ASN A 280 31.40 9.19 -14.87
C ASN A 280 30.04 9.75 -14.45
N LEU A 281 30.02 10.90 -13.75
CA LEU A 281 28.78 11.53 -13.32
C LEU A 281 27.93 11.99 -14.52
N GLU A 282 28.55 12.55 -15.55
CA GLU A 282 27.86 12.88 -16.79
C GLU A 282 27.26 11.64 -17.45
N GLU A 283 28.02 10.55 -17.51
CA GLU A 283 27.53 9.31 -18.08
C GLU A 283 26.34 8.73 -17.30
N LEU A 284 26.33 8.82 -15.96
CA LEU A 284 25.19 8.41 -15.13
C LEU A 284 23.92 9.19 -15.50
N PHE A 285 24.01 10.51 -15.65
CA PHE A 285 22.86 11.32 -16.08
C PHE A 285 22.42 10.98 -17.51
N ARG A 286 23.38 10.79 -18.43
CA ARG A 286 23.07 10.36 -19.80
C ARG A 286 22.34 9.02 -19.84
N LEU A 287 22.71 8.07 -18.98
CA LEU A 287 22.05 6.78 -18.89
C LEU A 287 20.61 6.89 -18.38
N ARG A 288 20.36 7.79 -17.41
CA ARG A 288 18.99 8.13 -16.98
C ARG A 288 18.18 8.74 -18.11
N ASP A 289 18.73 9.73 -18.82
CA ASP A 289 18.05 10.38 -19.96
C ASP A 289 17.67 9.35 -21.03
N CYS A 290 18.55 8.38 -21.29
CA CYS A 290 18.27 7.32 -22.25
C CYS A 290 17.09 6.43 -21.88
N TYR A 291 16.83 6.15 -20.60
CA TYR A 291 15.66 5.37 -20.19
C TYR A 291 14.36 6.02 -20.68
N TYR A 292 14.17 7.29 -20.32
CA TYR A 292 12.94 7.99 -20.65
C TYR A 292 12.86 8.31 -22.15
N MET A 293 13.96 8.67 -22.81
CA MET A 293 13.98 8.86 -24.27
C MET A 293 13.42 7.64 -25.01
N THR A 294 13.80 6.43 -24.59
CA THR A 294 13.32 5.21 -25.23
C THR A 294 11.85 4.91 -24.99
N GLN A 295 11.19 5.56 -24.01
CA GLN A 295 9.74 5.51 -23.84
C GLN A 295 8.98 6.43 -24.81
N PHE A 296 9.65 7.45 -25.35
CA PHE A 296 9.06 8.41 -26.28
C PHE A 296 9.27 8.09 -27.76
N ASP A 297 10.13 7.13 -28.10
CA ASP A 297 10.59 6.87 -29.48
C ASP A 297 9.47 6.48 -30.47
N SER A 298 8.26 6.23 -29.96
CA SER A 298 7.04 5.96 -30.75
C SER A 298 5.82 6.80 -30.35
N GLN A 299 5.97 7.78 -29.45
CA GLN A 299 4.84 8.54 -28.94
C GLN A 299 4.48 9.68 -29.90
N GLU A 300 3.22 9.72 -30.33
CA GLU A 300 2.69 10.90 -31.00
C GLU A 300 2.73 12.07 -30.01
N ARG A 301 2.94 13.30 -30.51
CA ARG A 301 2.89 14.56 -29.73
C ARG A 301 4.08 14.80 -28.79
N PHE A 302 5.19 14.11 -29.03
CA PHE A 302 6.48 14.40 -28.40
C PHE A 302 7.54 14.69 -29.47
N GLU A 303 8.32 15.75 -29.31
CA GLU A 303 9.42 16.12 -30.22
C GLU A 303 10.64 16.60 -29.44
N ILE A 304 11.84 16.26 -29.93
CA ILE A 304 13.10 16.79 -29.39
C ILE A 304 13.82 17.61 -30.46
N LEU A 305 14.11 18.87 -30.14
CA LEU A 305 14.81 19.82 -31.00
C LEU A 305 16.30 19.87 -30.65
N ASN A 306 17.14 19.81 -31.69
CA ASN A 306 18.60 19.97 -31.62
C ASN A 306 19.32 19.06 -30.61
N SER A 307 18.78 17.87 -30.31
CA SER A 307 19.39 16.94 -29.35
C SER A 307 20.82 16.53 -29.75
N GLU A 308 21.76 16.63 -28.80
CA GLU A 308 23.07 15.97 -28.93
C GLU A 308 23.08 14.53 -28.38
N ILE A 309 21.97 14.06 -27.80
CA ILE A 309 21.86 12.70 -27.28
C ILE A 309 21.57 11.76 -28.46
N THR A 310 22.63 11.17 -29.04
CA THR A 310 22.53 10.38 -30.28
C THR A 310 22.71 8.87 -30.13
N ASP A 311 22.79 8.32 -28.92
CA ASP A 311 23.21 6.92 -28.70
C ASP A 311 22.38 6.15 -27.64
N CYS A 312 21.08 6.46 -27.50
CA CYS A 312 20.20 5.68 -26.62
C CYS A 312 19.71 4.42 -27.33
N ARG A 313 20.33 3.28 -27.00
CA ARG A 313 19.92 1.97 -27.50
C ARG A 313 18.72 1.46 -26.71
N ALA A 314 17.55 1.29 -27.35
CA ALA A 314 16.35 0.68 -26.73
C ALA A 314 16.64 -0.70 -26.09
N SER A 315 17.64 -1.36 -26.64
CA SER A 315 18.17 -2.66 -26.21
C SER A 315 18.78 -2.62 -24.79
N LEU A 316 19.21 -1.45 -24.31
CA LEU A 316 19.74 -1.26 -22.96
C LEU A 316 18.69 -0.72 -21.98
N MET A 317 17.39 -0.79 -22.32
CA MET A 317 16.31 -0.25 -21.47
C MET A 317 16.36 -0.78 -20.03
N SER A 318 16.55 -2.10 -19.87
CA SER A 318 16.65 -2.74 -18.54
C SER A 318 17.82 -2.18 -17.72
N TYR A 319 18.96 -1.94 -18.38
CA TYR A 319 20.12 -1.31 -17.79
C TYR A 319 19.91 0.19 -17.52
N TYR A 320 19.15 0.92 -18.36
CA TYR A 320 18.83 2.32 -18.11
C TYR A 320 17.81 2.50 -16.98
N LYS A 321 16.87 1.56 -16.82
CA LYS A 321 15.79 1.60 -15.81
C LYS A 321 16.32 1.78 -14.40
N GLN A 322 17.44 1.14 -14.06
CA GLN A 322 18.04 1.29 -12.73
C GLN A 322 18.48 2.74 -12.43
N PHE A 323 18.78 3.56 -13.45
CA PHE A 323 19.16 4.98 -13.26
C PHE A 323 17.95 5.92 -13.25
N ALA A 324 16.77 5.43 -13.61
CA ALA A 324 15.51 6.15 -13.42
C ALA A 324 15.12 6.20 -11.93
N ASP A 325 15.53 5.19 -11.16
CA ASP A 325 15.45 5.17 -9.71
C ASP A 325 16.40 6.23 -9.12
N THR A 326 15.81 7.26 -8.50
CA THR A 326 16.54 8.40 -7.92
C THR A 326 17.42 7.97 -6.74
N ASP A 327 17.03 6.96 -5.96
CA ASP A 327 17.83 6.46 -4.83
C ASP A 327 19.05 5.69 -5.32
N PHE A 328 18.89 4.81 -6.31
CA PHE A 328 20.01 4.12 -6.94
C PHE A 328 20.99 5.12 -7.55
N LEU A 329 20.49 6.12 -8.30
CA LEU A 329 21.33 7.15 -8.88
C LEU A 329 22.04 7.98 -7.80
N MET A 330 21.35 8.36 -6.73
CA MET A 330 21.94 9.09 -5.61
C MET A 330 23.05 8.27 -4.94
N ASN A 331 22.82 6.97 -4.71
CA ASN A 331 23.82 6.06 -4.16
C ASN A 331 25.06 5.94 -5.07
N ALA A 332 24.86 5.88 -6.38
CA ALA A 332 25.95 5.91 -7.36
C ALA A 332 26.73 7.24 -7.35
N ILE A 333 26.05 8.38 -7.17
CA ILE A 333 26.70 9.70 -7.03
C ILE A 333 27.51 9.76 -5.73
N GLN A 334 26.92 9.32 -4.61
CA GLN A 334 27.54 9.28 -3.29
C GLN A 334 28.75 8.36 -3.23
N SER A 335 28.72 7.22 -3.93
CA SER A 335 29.84 6.27 -3.94
C SER A 335 31.11 6.89 -4.55
N GLN A 336 30.97 7.85 -5.48
CA GLN A 336 32.12 8.58 -6.04
C GLN A 336 32.87 9.42 -5.00
N LYS A 337 32.20 9.77 -3.90
CA LYS A 337 32.77 10.48 -2.74
C LYS A 337 32.92 9.62 -1.49
N MET A 338 32.59 8.32 -1.58
CA MET A 338 32.73 7.36 -0.48
C MET A 338 31.87 7.70 0.76
N CYS A 339 30.64 8.20 0.56
CA CYS A 339 29.76 8.60 1.67
C CYS A 339 29.22 7.40 2.49
N GLN A 340 28.95 6.25 1.86
CA GLN A 340 28.27 5.07 2.48
C GLN A 340 29.08 3.76 2.39
N THR A 341 28.63 2.73 3.13
CA THR A 341 29.22 1.37 3.16
C THR A 341 28.82 0.49 1.96
N SER A 342 27.68 0.75 1.32
CA SER A 342 27.27 0.11 0.06
C SER A 342 28.07 0.72 -1.10
N GLN A 343 29.15 0.06 -1.51
CA GLN A 343 30.02 0.56 -2.58
C GLN A 343 29.46 0.19 -3.96
N VAL A 344 28.74 1.11 -4.60
CA VAL A 344 28.50 1.04 -6.05
C VAL A 344 29.80 1.39 -6.78
N ASP A 345 30.42 0.42 -7.46
CA ASP A 345 31.60 0.65 -8.31
C ASP A 345 31.16 1.29 -9.64
N VAL A 346 31.06 2.62 -9.67
CA VAL A 346 30.61 3.37 -10.85
C VAL A 346 31.43 3.05 -12.11
N PRO A 347 32.78 3.01 -12.10
CA PRO A 347 33.55 2.56 -13.25
C PRO A 347 33.14 1.19 -13.78
N SER A 348 32.93 0.20 -12.91
CA SER A 348 32.46 -1.13 -13.33
C SER A 348 31.02 -1.09 -13.84
N LEU A 349 30.15 -0.33 -13.18
CA LEU A 349 28.77 -0.13 -13.59
C LEU A 349 28.71 0.44 -15.01
N LEU A 350 29.51 1.48 -15.30
CA LEU A 350 29.57 2.11 -16.62
C LEU A 350 30.27 1.23 -17.67
N ALA A 351 31.28 0.45 -17.27
CA ALA A 351 31.92 -0.51 -18.18
C ALA A 351 30.94 -1.59 -18.65
N GLN A 352 29.94 -1.95 -17.85
CA GLN A 352 28.88 -2.86 -18.28
C GLN A 352 28.09 -2.33 -19.48
N LYS A 353 28.01 -1.01 -19.69
CA LYS A 353 27.38 -0.44 -20.91
C LYS A 353 28.18 -0.75 -22.17
N ASP A 354 29.51 -0.69 -22.07
CA ASP A 354 30.41 -0.95 -23.20
C ASP A 354 30.60 -2.47 -23.42
N ASP A 355 30.51 -3.25 -22.35
CA ASP A 355 30.46 -4.70 -22.39
C ASP A 355 29.06 -5.23 -22.78
N ALA A 356 28.01 -4.41 -22.64
CA ALA A 356 26.68 -4.72 -23.12
C ALA A 356 26.78 -4.84 -24.64
N PRO A 357 26.70 -6.06 -25.18
CA PRO A 357 27.05 -6.30 -26.55
C PRO A 357 26.13 -5.50 -27.49
N ASN A 358 26.57 -5.17 -28.71
CA ASN A 358 25.65 -4.65 -29.73
C ASN A 358 24.48 -5.63 -29.90
N ASP A 359 23.29 -5.24 -29.46
CA ASP A 359 22.17 -6.15 -29.18
C ASP A 359 21.44 -6.66 -30.41
N ASN A 360 21.78 -6.14 -31.60
CA ASN A 360 21.37 -6.78 -32.85
C ASN A 360 22.03 -8.16 -33.06
N ASP A 361 22.98 -8.57 -32.20
CA ASP A 361 23.72 -9.83 -32.32
C ASP A 361 23.53 -10.83 -31.13
N TYR A 362 22.83 -10.48 -30.03
CA TYR A 362 22.79 -11.35 -28.84
C TYR A 362 21.40 -11.79 -28.44
N LYS A 363 21.04 -12.96 -28.98
CA LYS A 363 19.89 -13.72 -28.52
C LYS A 363 20.06 -14.09 -27.03
N ARG A 364 18.98 -14.05 -26.27
CA ARG A 364 18.96 -14.48 -24.86
C ARG A 364 18.13 -15.74 -24.66
N LEU A 365 18.52 -16.54 -23.67
CA LEU A 365 17.76 -17.70 -23.24
C LEU A 365 17.14 -17.40 -21.88
N VAL A 366 15.82 -17.37 -21.82
CA VAL A 366 15.06 -17.24 -20.57
C VAL A 366 14.46 -18.60 -20.25
N ILE A 367 14.81 -19.14 -19.09
CA ILE A 367 14.31 -20.43 -18.60
C ILE A 367 13.49 -20.17 -17.36
N PHE A 368 12.20 -20.46 -17.45
CA PHE A 368 11.32 -20.47 -16.30
C PHE A 368 11.45 -21.80 -15.55
N VAL A 369 11.69 -21.69 -14.24
CA VAL A 369 11.91 -22.77 -13.29
C VAL A 369 10.90 -22.57 -12.16
N GLY A 370 9.73 -23.19 -12.30
CA GLY A 370 8.66 -23.07 -11.32
C GLY A 370 8.32 -24.43 -10.72
N PRO A 371 7.83 -24.48 -9.48
CA PRO A 371 7.45 -25.75 -8.90
C PRO A 371 6.22 -26.37 -9.51
N HIS A 372 6.17 -27.71 -9.49
CA HIS A 372 4.92 -28.44 -9.63
C HIS A 372 3.86 -27.88 -8.64
N GLU A 373 2.61 -27.84 -9.09
CA GLU A 373 1.45 -27.38 -8.32
C GLU A 373 1.48 -25.89 -7.89
N THR A 374 2.23 -25.07 -8.62
CA THR A 374 2.15 -23.59 -8.59
C THR A 374 1.56 -23.05 -9.89
N GLN A 375 1.48 -21.72 -10.04
CA GLN A 375 1.14 -21.09 -11.33
C GLN A 375 2.14 -21.39 -12.44
N ALA A 376 3.25 -22.08 -12.15
CA ALA A 376 4.21 -22.54 -13.14
C ALA A 376 3.54 -23.15 -14.38
N GLY A 377 2.62 -24.09 -14.22
CA GLY A 377 1.94 -24.73 -15.36
C GLY A 377 1.18 -23.73 -16.25
N GLU A 378 0.49 -22.78 -15.63
CA GLU A 378 -0.31 -21.76 -16.33
C GLU A 378 0.59 -20.70 -16.99
N VAL A 379 1.69 -20.32 -16.35
CA VAL A 379 2.73 -19.46 -16.92
C VAL A 379 3.36 -20.12 -18.16
N LEU A 380 3.74 -21.40 -18.06
CA LEU A 380 4.26 -22.15 -19.21
C LEU A 380 3.22 -22.22 -20.33
N GLN A 381 1.95 -22.46 -19.98
CA GLN A 381 0.86 -22.51 -20.95
C GLN A 381 0.64 -21.15 -21.63
N PHE A 382 0.72 -20.03 -20.90
CA PHE A 382 0.64 -18.68 -21.45
C PHE A 382 1.72 -18.48 -22.53
N PHE A 383 2.99 -18.74 -22.23
CA PHE A 383 4.06 -18.57 -23.21
C PHE A 383 3.95 -19.56 -24.38
N ALA A 384 3.55 -20.81 -24.13
CA ALA A 384 3.29 -21.76 -25.20
C ALA A 384 2.15 -21.31 -26.14
N ASN A 385 1.12 -20.63 -25.63
CA ASN A 385 -0.02 -20.14 -26.42
C ASN A 385 0.28 -18.86 -27.21
N TYR A 386 1.08 -17.96 -26.65
CA TYR A 386 1.26 -16.61 -27.20
C TYR A 386 2.65 -16.32 -27.79
N ALA A 387 3.68 -17.09 -27.41
CA ALA A 387 5.04 -16.97 -27.94
C ALA A 387 5.46 -18.12 -28.87
N SER A 388 4.62 -19.14 -29.05
CA SER A 388 4.89 -20.23 -30.01
C SER A 388 4.39 -19.90 -31.42
N THR A 389 4.98 -20.56 -32.43
CA THR A 389 4.54 -20.51 -33.83
C THR A 389 3.73 -21.74 -34.26
N SER A 390 3.37 -22.63 -33.33
CA SER A 390 2.70 -23.90 -33.59
C SER A 390 1.27 -23.75 -34.12
N GLU A 391 0.77 -24.74 -34.88
CA GLU A 391 -0.62 -24.76 -35.35
C GLU A 391 -1.58 -24.78 -34.15
N GLY A 392 -2.30 -23.67 -33.90
CA GLY A 392 -3.23 -23.52 -32.77
C GLY A 392 -2.83 -22.43 -31.77
N SER A 393 -1.57 -22.00 -31.78
CA SER A 393 -1.11 -20.82 -31.04
C SER A 393 -1.57 -19.53 -31.75
N THR A 394 -1.85 -18.49 -30.97
CA THR A 394 -2.02 -17.12 -31.50
C THR A 394 -0.75 -16.37 -31.18
N LEU A 395 0.29 -16.54 -32.01
CA LEU A 395 1.52 -15.76 -31.87
C LEU A 395 1.15 -14.29 -31.75
N SER A 396 1.32 -13.73 -30.56
CA SER A 396 0.99 -12.34 -30.31
C SER A 396 2.08 -11.48 -30.95
N PRO A 397 1.74 -10.44 -31.72
CA PRO A 397 2.71 -9.47 -32.22
C PRO A 397 3.57 -8.85 -31.09
N SER A 398 3.07 -8.85 -29.86
CA SER A 398 3.77 -8.33 -28.69
C SER A 398 4.99 -9.16 -28.30
N PHE A 399 5.06 -10.44 -28.69
CA PHE A 399 6.23 -11.30 -28.52
C PHE A 399 7.18 -11.30 -29.72
N ASN A 400 7.07 -10.33 -30.65
CA ASN A 400 7.93 -10.27 -31.84
C ASN A 400 9.42 -10.33 -31.47
N GLY A 401 10.06 -11.39 -31.99
CA GLY A 401 11.48 -11.70 -31.81
C GLY A 401 11.78 -12.72 -30.70
N TRP A 402 10.86 -12.93 -29.76
CA TRP A 402 10.92 -14.01 -28.78
C TRP A 402 10.16 -15.23 -29.30
N MET A 403 10.64 -16.43 -28.98
CA MET A 403 9.94 -17.66 -29.35
C MET A 403 9.90 -18.70 -28.23
N TRP A 404 8.75 -19.36 -28.12
CA TRP A 404 8.61 -20.65 -27.44
C TRP A 404 8.88 -21.78 -28.44
N PRO A 405 9.87 -22.67 -28.21
CA PRO A 405 10.20 -23.71 -29.18
C PRO A 405 9.04 -24.65 -29.47
N ASP A 406 8.67 -24.77 -30.76
CA ASP A 406 7.65 -25.71 -31.22
C ASP A 406 8.29 -27.08 -31.50
N ILE A 407 7.96 -28.08 -30.70
CA ILE A 407 8.52 -29.43 -30.80
C ILE A 407 7.52 -30.33 -31.54
N GLN A 408 7.49 -30.23 -32.87
CA GLN A 408 6.62 -31.04 -33.73
C GLN A 408 7.17 -32.47 -33.85
N THR A 409 6.81 -33.33 -32.91
CA THR A 409 7.35 -34.69 -32.87
C THR A 409 6.26 -35.73 -32.60
N ASP A 410 6.47 -36.95 -33.09
CA ASP A 410 5.68 -38.13 -32.71
C ASP A 410 6.03 -38.63 -31.28
N LEU A 411 6.72 -37.80 -30.47
CA LEU A 411 7.08 -38.09 -29.09
C LEU A 411 5.81 -37.95 -28.24
N ASP A 412 5.07 -39.06 -28.17
CA ASP A 412 3.83 -39.24 -27.41
C ASP A 412 2.75 -38.17 -27.61
N ALA A 413 1.70 -38.52 -28.37
CA ALA A 413 0.61 -37.61 -28.70
C ALA A 413 -0.20 -37.10 -27.48
N ASP A 414 0.06 -37.65 -26.30
CA ASP A 414 -0.64 -37.34 -25.05
C ASP A 414 0.08 -36.27 -24.20
N ILE A 415 1.28 -35.81 -24.57
CA ILE A 415 2.00 -34.75 -23.83
C ILE A 415 1.59 -33.37 -24.35
N GLU A 416 1.10 -32.52 -23.44
CA GLU A 416 0.78 -31.14 -23.76
C GLU A 416 2.04 -30.35 -24.11
N ASN A 417 1.94 -29.45 -25.10
CA ASN A 417 3.10 -28.76 -25.68
C ASN A 417 3.93 -27.99 -24.65
N TYR A 418 3.31 -27.48 -23.59
CA TYR A 418 4.03 -26.74 -22.54
C TYR A 418 4.81 -27.63 -21.57
N ASN A 419 4.51 -28.95 -21.52
CA ASN A 419 5.20 -29.94 -20.67
C ASN A 419 6.27 -30.75 -21.43
N ILE A 420 6.48 -30.50 -22.73
CA ILE A 420 7.44 -31.29 -23.53
C ILE A 420 8.88 -31.22 -23.01
N PHE A 421 9.24 -30.11 -22.35
CA PHE A 421 10.57 -29.93 -21.80
C PHE A 421 10.81 -30.74 -20.52
N ASP A 422 9.78 -31.27 -19.88
CA ASP A 422 9.91 -32.20 -18.76
C ASP A 422 10.69 -33.46 -19.16
N LEU A 423 10.57 -33.87 -20.44
CA LEU A 423 11.33 -34.99 -21.00
C LEU A 423 12.84 -34.75 -21.00
N LEU A 424 13.31 -33.50 -20.98
CA LEU A 424 14.74 -33.21 -20.83
C LEU A 424 15.29 -33.68 -19.48
N VAL A 425 14.41 -33.76 -18.48
CA VAL A 425 14.74 -34.22 -17.12
C VAL A 425 14.37 -35.68 -16.94
N SER A 426 13.13 -36.06 -17.26
CA SER A 426 12.59 -37.40 -16.98
C SER A 426 13.14 -38.49 -17.90
N GLU A 427 13.51 -38.15 -19.14
CA GLU A 427 14.09 -39.07 -20.14
C GLU A 427 15.56 -38.73 -20.43
N ALA A 428 16.31 -38.27 -19.41
CA ALA A 428 17.71 -37.85 -19.56
C ALA A 428 18.65 -38.94 -20.12
N MET A 429 18.25 -40.21 -20.06
CA MET A 429 19.02 -41.36 -20.56
C MET A 429 18.60 -41.81 -21.97
N ASP A 430 17.52 -41.25 -22.53
CA ASP A 430 17.09 -41.54 -23.90
C ASP A 430 17.73 -40.55 -24.88
N ASP A 431 18.86 -40.95 -25.47
CA ASP A 431 19.61 -40.14 -26.43
C ASP A 431 18.74 -39.68 -27.63
N GLU A 432 17.73 -40.47 -28.05
CA GLU A 432 16.86 -40.13 -29.18
C GLU A 432 15.89 -39.02 -28.81
N VAL A 433 15.23 -39.13 -27.65
CA VAL A 433 14.34 -38.09 -27.11
C VAL A 433 15.12 -36.80 -26.84
N GLN A 434 16.25 -36.89 -26.12
CA GLN A 434 17.09 -35.74 -25.80
C GLN A 434 17.58 -35.03 -27.07
N SER A 435 18.12 -35.79 -28.04
CA SER A 435 18.64 -35.19 -29.28
C SER A 435 17.55 -34.51 -30.09
N THR A 436 16.35 -35.08 -30.13
CA THR A 436 15.19 -34.50 -30.84
C THR A 436 14.79 -33.16 -30.24
N ILE A 437 14.56 -33.11 -28.91
CA ILE A 437 14.15 -31.86 -28.24
C ILE A 437 15.26 -30.80 -28.35
N LEU A 438 16.52 -31.17 -28.09
CA LEU A 438 17.66 -30.26 -28.16
C LEU A 438 17.93 -29.75 -29.59
N ASP A 439 17.72 -30.57 -30.62
CA ASP A 439 17.83 -30.13 -32.02
C ASP A 439 16.74 -29.13 -32.41
N GLU A 440 15.51 -29.31 -31.92
CA GLU A 440 14.43 -28.36 -32.14
C GLU A 440 14.62 -27.05 -31.35
N ILE A 441 15.06 -27.12 -30.08
CA ILE A 441 15.44 -25.91 -29.31
C ILE A 441 16.52 -25.14 -30.08
N ASN A 442 17.56 -25.81 -30.57
CA ASN A 442 18.60 -25.15 -31.36
C ASN A 442 18.06 -24.58 -32.68
N ARG A 443 17.15 -25.27 -33.37
CA ARG A 443 16.53 -24.74 -34.59
C ARG A 443 15.74 -23.45 -34.31
N ASN A 444 14.92 -23.46 -33.26
CA ASN A 444 14.16 -22.30 -32.83
C ASN A 444 15.09 -21.17 -32.37
N TRP A 445 16.17 -21.49 -31.65
CA TRP A 445 17.21 -20.54 -31.29
C TRP A 445 17.82 -19.86 -32.52
N GLN A 446 18.13 -20.60 -33.57
CA GLN A 446 18.66 -20.02 -34.82
C GLN A 446 17.63 -19.12 -35.52
N ALA A 447 16.33 -19.40 -35.39
CA ALA A 447 15.26 -18.61 -35.98
C ALA A 447 14.87 -17.38 -35.16
N ALA A 448 15.04 -17.40 -33.84
CA ALA A 448 14.61 -16.32 -32.95
C ALA A 448 15.40 -15.03 -33.25
N GLU A 449 14.77 -13.87 -33.20
CA GLU A 449 15.48 -12.60 -33.40
C GLU A 449 16.11 -12.13 -32.08
N LYS A 450 15.33 -12.16 -30.99
CA LYS A 450 15.71 -11.68 -29.66
C LYS A 450 16.07 -12.81 -28.70
N GLY A 451 15.44 -13.98 -28.81
CA GLY A 451 15.72 -15.05 -27.85
C GLY A 451 14.67 -16.15 -27.78
N LEU A 452 14.92 -17.09 -26.88
CA LEU A 452 13.97 -18.13 -26.51
C LEU A 452 13.46 -17.92 -25.09
N ILE A 453 12.17 -18.16 -24.91
CA ILE A 453 11.61 -18.44 -23.60
C ILE A 453 11.11 -19.89 -23.59
N LEU A 454 11.49 -20.64 -22.56
CA LEU A 454 10.99 -21.99 -22.32
C LEU A 454 10.98 -22.24 -20.81
N GLY A 455 10.34 -23.31 -20.38
CA GLY A 455 10.40 -23.70 -18.99
C GLY A 455 9.86 -25.10 -18.77
N SER A 456 10.06 -25.61 -17.58
CA SER A 456 9.61 -26.92 -17.16
C SER A 456 9.39 -26.90 -15.66
N VAL A 457 8.37 -27.63 -15.23
CA VAL A 457 8.07 -27.85 -13.80
C VAL A 457 9.07 -28.81 -13.14
N LEU A 458 9.95 -29.45 -13.92
CA LEU A 458 11.02 -30.34 -13.45
C LEU A 458 12.40 -29.67 -13.42
N PHE A 459 12.57 -28.45 -13.94
CA PHE A 459 13.88 -27.77 -13.87
C PHE A 459 14.29 -27.40 -12.45
N GLN A 460 13.37 -27.38 -11.51
CA GLN A 460 13.64 -27.13 -10.10
C GLN A 460 14.42 -28.26 -9.39
N SER A 461 14.50 -29.45 -9.98
CA SER A 461 15.25 -30.57 -9.39
C SER A 461 16.76 -30.32 -9.54
N ILE A 462 17.37 -29.70 -8.54
CA ILE A 462 18.83 -29.49 -8.50
C ILE A 462 19.54 -30.75 -7.95
N ASP A 463 20.55 -31.20 -8.68
CA ASP A 463 21.28 -32.47 -8.48
C ASP A 463 20.45 -33.74 -8.69
N SER A 464 21.12 -34.86 -9.03
CA SER A 464 20.44 -36.16 -9.14
C SER A 464 19.88 -36.57 -7.77
N THR A 465 18.56 -36.47 -7.62
CA THR A 465 17.87 -36.83 -6.38
C THR A 465 17.85 -38.36 -6.20
N PRO A 466 17.82 -38.86 -4.95
CA PRO A 466 17.83 -40.30 -4.70
C PRO A 466 16.58 -41.03 -5.20
N TYR A 467 15.44 -40.34 -5.32
CA TYR A 467 14.17 -40.93 -5.73
C TYR A 467 13.95 -40.91 -7.24
N SER A 468 13.83 -39.73 -7.86
CA SER A 468 13.54 -39.63 -9.30
C SER A 468 14.79 -39.72 -10.18
N GLY A 469 15.97 -39.35 -9.64
CA GLY A 469 17.19 -39.17 -10.42
C GLY A 469 17.14 -37.94 -11.35
N TYR A 470 16.14 -37.08 -11.19
CA TYR A 470 15.95 -35.87 -11.96
C TYR A 470 17.06 -34.87 -11.67
N ASP A 471 17.55 -34.24 -12.73
CA ASP A 471 18.62 -33.24 -12.68
C ASP A 471 18.32 -32.13 -13.70
N GLY A 472 17.52 -31.17 -13.24
CA GLY A 472 17.10 -29.99 -13.96
C GLY A 472 18.26 -29.05 -14.27
N LEU A 473 19.24 -28.94 -13.38
CA LEU A 473 20.45 -28.13 -13.61
C LEU A 473 21.24 -28.67 -14.81
N SER A 474 21.50 -29.98 -14.84
CA SER A 474 22.16 -30.63 -15.98
C SER A 474 21.33 -30.54 -17.26
N ALA A 475 20.00 -30.58 -17.18
CA ALA A 475 19.13 -30.40 -18.35
C ALA A 475 19.27 -28.99 -18.95
N VAL A 476 19.28 -27.96 -18.09
CA VAL A 476 19.54 -26.57 -18.50
C VAL A 476 20.94 -26.42 -19.09
N GLN A 477 21.97 -26.99 -18.46
CA GLN A 477 23.34 -26.98 -19.01
C GLN A 477 23.40 -27.62 -20.40
N ARG A 478 22.70 -28.74 -20.63
CA ARG A 478 22.61 -29.36 -21.97
C ARG A 478 21.95 -28.44 -22.99
N ILE A 479 20.91 -27.69 -22.62
CA ILE A 479 20.29 -26.68 -23.49
C ILE A 479 21.31 -25.59 -23.83
N VAL A 480 21.96 -25.02 -22.81
CA VAL A 480 22.95 -23.94 -22.96
C VAL A 480 24.11 -24.37 -23.85
N ASP A 481 24.69 -25.55 -23.60
CA ASP A 481 25.76 -26.15 -24.40
C ASP A 481 25.31 -26.41 -25.84
N LYS A 482 24.07 -26.86 -26.04
CA LYS A 482 23.53 -27.19 -27.36
C LYS A 482 23.42 -25.95 -28.24
N ILE A 483 22.91 -24.85 -27.69
CA ILE A 483 22.72 -23.60 -28.45
C ILE A 483 23.98 -22.73 -28.48
N GLY A 484 24.94 -23.00 -27.58
CA GLY A 484 26.21 -22.29 -27.48
C GLY A 484 26.05 -20.85 -26.99
N VAL A 485 25.08 -20.61 -26.10
CA VAL A 485 24.87 -19.30 -25.47
C VAL A 485 25.83 -19.14 -24.28
N ASP A 486 26.34 -17.93 -24.06
CA ASP A 486 27.14 -17.63 -22.88
C ASP A 486 26.26 -17.60 -21.62
N ASN A 487 26.76 -18.10 -20.49
CA ASN A 487 26.00 -18.18 -19.24
C ASN A 487 25.47 -16.80 -18.79
N ALA A 488 26.18 -15.71 -19.07
CA ALA A 488 25.72 -14.36 -18.76
C ALA A 488 24.46 -13.93 -19.54
N HIS A 489 24.14 -14.59 -20.65
CA HIS A 489 22.94 -14.35 -21.47
C HIS A 489 21.82 -15.36 -21.20
N VAL A 490 21.95 -16.16 -20.14
CA VAL A 490 20.90 -17.06 -19.66
C VAL A 490 20.28 -16.44 -18.42
N ALA A 491 18.97 -16.23 -18.44
CA ALA A 491 18.19 -15.81 -17.29
C ALA A 491 17.34 -16.98 -16.79
N ILE A 492 17.55 -17.36 -15.53
CA ILE A 492 16.72 -18.32 -14.81
C ILE A 492 15.67 -17.54 -14.04
N VAL A 493 14.40 -17.84 -14.28
CA VAL A 493 13.27 -17.17 -13.64
C VAL A 493 12.59 -18.16 -12.72
N LEU A 494 12.61 -17.90 -11.41
CA LEU A 494 12.08 -18.79 -10.39
C LEU A 494 10.79 -18.23 -9.81
N SER A 495 9.79 -19.10 -9.70
CA SER A 495 8.59 -18.80 -8.93
C SER A 495 8.89 -18.94 -7.43
N TYR A 496 8.50 -17.93 -6.66
CA TYR A 496 8.53 -17.92 -5.20
C TYR A 496 7.13 -17.60 -4.68
N ARG A 497 6.54 -18.54 -3.94
CA ARG A 497 5.20 -18.40 -3.36
C ARG A 497 5.28 -18.32 -1.84
N THR A 498 4.59 -17.35 -1.27
CA THR A 498 4.31 -17.27 0.17
C THR A 498 2.79 -17.24 0.39
N PRO A 499 2.26 -17.92 1.43
CA PRO A 499 2.97 -18.85 2.32
C PRO A 499 3.27 -20.19 1.65
N ARG A 500 4.37 -20.85 2.02
CA ARG A 500 4.79 -22.16 1.48
C ARG A 500 4.05 -23.35 2.07
N VAL A 501 3.41 -23.21 3.23
CA VAL A 501 2.60 -24.28 3.80
C VAL A 501 1.51 -24.77 2.85
N ASP A 502 0.89 -23.88 2.06
CA ASP A 502 -0.11 -24.24 1.06
C ASP A 502 0.50 -25.05 -0.08
N HIS A 503 1.71 -24.67 -0.49
CA HIS A 503 2.45 -25.39 -1.53
C HIS A 503 2.88 -26.79 -1.04
N TRP A 504 3.27 -26.91 0.23
CA TRP A 504 3.53 -28.20 0.86
C TRP A 504 2.27 -29.07 0.93
N GLY A 505 1.11 -28.46 1.22
CA GLY A 505 -0.19 -29.13 1.18
C GLY A 505 -0.55 -29.65 -0.22
N ALA A 506 -0.32 -28.82 -1.25
CA ALA A 506 -0.51 -29.20 -2.65
C ALA A 506 0.38 -30.40 -3.04
N ALA A 507 1.65 -30.36 -2.62
CA ALA A 507 2.58 -31.45 -2.86
C ALA A 507 2.08 -32.75 -2.24
N TRP A 508 1.62 -32.70 -0.98
CA TRP A 508 1.05 -33.85 -0.28
C TRP A 508 -0.17 -34.44 -1.02
N ASP A 509 -1.18 -33.63 -1.34
CA ASP A 509 -2.43 -34.10 -1.96
C ASP A 509 -2.23 -34.60 -3.40
N GLY A 510 -1.38 -33.91 -4.18
CA GLY A 510 -1.18 -34.22 -5.60
C GLY A 510 -0.20 -35.36 -5.87
N HIS A 511 0.81 -35.56 -5.01
CA HIS A 511 1.94 -36.44 -5.34
C HIS A 511 2.18 -37.59 -4.37
N PHE A 512 1.61 -37.61 -3.18
CA PHE A 512 1.89 -38.68 -2.22
C PHE A 512 0.70 -39.62 -2.06
N SER A 513 0.99 -40.89 -1.78
CA SER A 513 -0.05 -41.90 -1.59
C SER A 513 -0.57 -41.97 -0.16
N ALA A 514 0.11 -41.25 0.75
CA ALA A 514 -0.21 -41.19 2.16
C ALA A 514 -1.61 -40.58 2.41
N PRO A 515 -2.56 -41.34 2.99
CA PRO A 515 -3.93 -40.91 3.22
C PRO A 515 -4.09 -39.87 4.35
N THR A 516 -3.04 -39.62 5.14
CA THR A 516 -3.05 -38.63 6.21
C THR A 516 -1.73 -37.86 6.23
N TYR A 517 -1.76 -36.62 6.72
CA TYR A 517 -0.56 -35.79 6.81
C TYR A 517 0.51 -36.39 7.72
N ASN A 518 0.10 -37.01 8.84
CA ASN A 518 1.03 -37.72 9.73
C ASN A 518 1.71 -38.89 9.00
N GLU A 519 0.95 -39.73 8.28
CA GLU A 519 1.54 -40.81 7.48
C GLU A 519 2.43 -40.29 6.37
N PHE A 520 2.07 -39.16 5.77
CA PHE A 520 2.89 -38.46 4.80
C PHE A 520 4.22 -38.07 5.41
N VAL A 521 4.26 -37.33 6.51
CA VAL A 521 5.52 -36.86 7.12
C VAL A 521 6.35 -37.99 7.76
N CYS A 522 5.69 -38.95 8.40
CA CYS A 522 6.34 -39.95 9.27
C CYS A 522 6.68 -41.28 8.61
N SER A 523 6.14 -41.63 7.43
CA SER A 523 6.39 -42.96 6.85
C SER A 523 7.75 -43.07 6.15
N ASP A 524 8.50 -44.14 6.41
CA ASP A 524 9.75 -44.43 5.69
C ASP A 524 9.50 -44.77 4.20
N GLU A 525 8.26 -45.07 3.79
CA GLU A 525 7.94 -45.53 2.42
C GLU A 525 8.16 -44.46 1.35
N GLU A 526 7.95 -43.19 1.70
CA GLU A 526 8.07 -42.04 0.78
C GLU A 526 9.12 -41.02 1.25
N GLU A 527 10.04 -41.41 2.14
CA GLU A 527 11.07 -40.51 2.70
C GLU A 527 11.94 -39.85 1.64
N ASP A 528 12.53 -40.64 0.72
CA ASP A 528 13.38 -40.12 -0.36
C ASP A 528 12.62 -39.13 -1.25
N LYS A 529 11.31 -39.36 -1.45
CA LYS A 529 10.46 -38.48 -2.26
C LYS A 529 10.17 -37.17 -1.53
N ARG A 530 9.84 -37.21 -0.23
CA ARG A 530 9.66 -35.99 0.58
C ARG A 530 10.94 -35.17 0.65
N TRP A 531 12.06 -35.85 0.85
CA TRP A 531 13.37 -35.22 0.85
C TRP A 531 13.64 -34.50 -0.47
N GLU A 532 13.37 -35.16 -1.60
CA GLU A 532 13.51 -34.55 -2.93
C GLU A 532 12.65 -33.29 -3.08
N TRP A 533 11.38 -33.34 -2.69
CA TRP A 533 10.49 -32.18 -2.74
C TRP A 533 10.95 -31.04 -1.84
N LEU A 534 11.42 -31.36 -0.63
CA LEU A 534 11.99 -30.38 0.28
C LEU A 534 13.26 -29.77 -0.30
N ASN A 535 14.12 -30.54 -0.96
CA ASN A 535 15.36 -30.05 -1.55
C ASN A 535 15.15 -29.23 -2.84
N SER A 536 14.03 -29.44 -3.52
CA SER A 536 13.68 -28.79 -4.79
C SER A 536 12.53 -27.79 -4.62
N SER A 537 11.29 -28.20 -4.86
CA SER A 537 10.09 -27.35 -4.87
C SER A 537 9.95 -26.43 -3.66
N MET A 538 10.35 -26.90 -2.47
CA MET A 538 10.23 -26.13 -1.23
C MET A 538 11.50 -25.32 -0.89
N ASN A 539 12.49 -25.28 -1.77
CA ASN A 539 13.77 -24.57 -1.60
C ASN A 539 14.11 -23.66 -2.81
N PRO A 540 13.23 -22.72 -3.18
CA PRO A 540 13.40 -21.87 -4.36
C PRO A 540 14.72 -21.07 -4.32
N PHE A 541 15.18 -20.60 -3.16
CA PHE A 541 16.45 -19.88 -3.06
C PHE A 541 17.69 -20.79 -3.11
N GLY A 542 17.58 -22.05 -2.70
CA GLY A 542 18.62 -23.04 -2.94
C GLY A 542 18.77 -23.35 -4.43
N ILE A 543 17.65 -23.46 -5.15
CA ILE A 543 17.64 -23.57 -6.61
C ILE A 543 18.23 -22.31 -7.25
N ALA A 544 17.80 -21.13 -6.78
CA ALA A 544 18.33 -19.84 -7.22
C ALA A 544 19.85 -19.79 -7.08
N LYS A 545 20.37 -20.22 -5.92
CA LYS A 545 21.80 -20.29 -5.66
C LYS A 545 22.52 -21.27 -6.58
N ALA A 546 21.97 -22.45 -6.82
CA ALA A 546 22.58 -23.46 -7.70
C ALA A 546 22.76 -22.91 -9.13
N TYR A 547 21.72 -22.31 -9.70
CA TYR A 547 21.81 -21.67 -11.01
C TYR A 547 22.71 -20.43 -11.02
N PHE A 548 22.72 -19.66 -9.93
CA PHE A 548 23.58 -18.49 -9.79
C PHE A 548 25.07 -18.87 -9.78
N ASP A 549 25.42 -19.98 -9.11
CA ASP A 549 26.79 -20.52 -9.03
C ASP A 549 27.31 -20.98 -10.41
N GLU A 550 26.42 -21.41 -11.31
CA GLU A 550 26.74 -21.75 -12.71
C GLU A 550 27.02 -20.53 -13.60
N GLY A 551 26.88 -19.32 -13.07
CA GLY A 551 27.17 -18.09 -13.82
C GLY A 551 25.95 -17.47 -14.52
N TYR A 552 24.76 -18.04 -14.33
CA TYR A 552 23.52 -17.50 -14.92
C TYR A 552 23.05 -16.22 -14.20
N ARG A 553 22.22 -15.44 -14.88
CA ARG A 553 21.37 -14.43 -14.23
C ARG A 553 20.17 -15.14 -13.62
N VAL A 554 19.79 -14.79 -12.40
CA VAL A 554 18.72 -15.42 -11.65
C VAL A 554 17.74 -14.35 -11.19
N VAL A 555 16.46 -14.53 -11.53
CA VAL A 555 15.36 -13.68 -11.12
C VAL A 555 14.41 -14.53 -10.31
N VAL A 556 14.17 -14.19 -9.05
CA VAL A 556 13.13 -14.83 -8.23
C VAL A 556 11.91 -13.93 -8.25
N MET A 557 10.73 -14.48 -8.46
CA MET A 557 9.50 -13.72 -8.54
C MET A 557 8.67 -13.99 -7.31
N ASP A 558 8.47 -12.96 -6.51
CA ASP A 558 7.51 -13.01 -5.42
C ASP A 558 6.11 -12.96 -6.01
N GLU A 559 5.49 -14.13 -6.13
CA GLU A 559 4.17 -14.30 -6.72
C GLU A 559 3.11 -13.54 -5.93
N LEU A 560 3.23 -13.51 -4.60
CA LEU A 560 2.29 -12.75 -3.76
C LEU A 560 2.49 -11.25 -3.96
N GLY A 561 3.75 -10.78 -4.01
CA GLY A 561 4.06 -9.38 -4.31
C GLY A 561 3.56 -8.92 -5.68
N ILE A 562 3.64 -9.78 -6.70
CA ILE A 562 3.05 -9.52 -8.04
C ILE A 562 1.53 -9.38 -7.95
N VAL A 563 0.86 -10.31 -7.28
CA VAL A 563 -0.62 -10.31 -7.16
C VAL A 563 -1.10 -9.12 -6.32
N ASP A 564 -0.41 -8.79 -5.24
CA ASP A 564 -0.70 -7.62 -4.39
C ASP A 564 -0.52 -6.30 -5.13
N ALA A 565 0.41 -6.24 -6.11
CA ALA A 565 0.55 -5.13 -7.04
C ALA A 565 -0.56 -5.08 -8.11
N GLY A 566 -1.50 -6.03 -8.12
CA GLY A 566 -2.59 -6.13 -9.09
C GLY A 566 -2.14 -6.64 -10.46
N LEU A 567 -0.99 -7.31 -10.53
CA LEU A 567 -0.40 -7.84 -11.76
C LEU A 567 -0.60 -9.35 -11.88
N ASP A 568 -0.48 -9.85 -13.10
CA ASP A 568 -0.44 -11.29 -13.41
C ASP A 568 1.01 -11.76 -13.56
N VAL A 569 1.34 -12.96 -13.06
CA VAL A 569 2.73 -13.48 -13.06
C VAL A 569 3.29 -13.64 -14.47
N SER A 570 2.50 -14.11 -15.42
CA SER A 570 2.94 -14.28 -16.82
C SER A 570 3.24 -12.93 -17.47
N HIS A 571 2.41 -11.93 -17.17
CA HIS A 571 2.59 -10.56 -17.64
C HIS A 571 3.81 -9.90 -17.00
N ALA A 572 4.03 -10.07 -15.71
CA ALA A 572 5.22 -9.58 -15.02
C ALA A 572 6.51 -10.14 -15.64
N ILE A 573 6.57 -11.45 -15.93
CA ILE A 573 7.72 -12.07 -16.64
C ILE A 573 7.91 -11.41 -18.00
N ALA A 574 6.84 -11.30 -18.79
CA ALA A 574 6.92 -10.77 -20.14
C ALA A 574 7.37 -9.30 -20.16
N CYS A 575 6.89 -8.48 -19.24
CA CYS A 575 7.18 -7.05 -19.22
C CYS A 575 8.51 -6.69 -18.57
N GLU A 576 8.91 -7.42 -17.52
CA GLU A 576 10.08 -7.06 -16.71
C GLU A 576 11.32 -7.88 -17.04
N ILE A 577 11.16 -9.08 -17.63
CA ILE A 577 12.27 -10.00 -17.91
C ILE A 577 12.56 -10.09 -19.41
N LEU A 578 11.52 -10.15 -20.26
CA LEU A 578 11.70 -10.24 -21.70
C LEU A 578 11.92 -8.85 -22.30
N GLU A 579 13.08 -8.64 -22.90
CA GLU A 579 13.43 -7.34 -23.46
C GLU A 579 12.67 -7.03 -24.76
N GLY A 580 12.22 -5.78 -24.87
CA GLY A 580 11.52 -5.29 -26.06
C GLY A 580 10.12 -5.86 -26.25
N ILE A 581 9.45 -6.29 -25.17
CA ILE A 581 8.00 -6.53 -25.15
C ILE A 581 7.29 -5.20 -24.89
N SER A 582 6.25 -4.91 -25.67
CA SER A 582 5.39 -3.74 -25.44
C SER A 582 4.42 -4.03 -24.31
N CYS A 583 4.46 -3.21 -23.26
CA CYS A 583 3.58 -3.34 -22.10
C CYS A 583 2.89 -2.02 -21.75
N GLU A 584 1.71 -2.14 -21.17
CA GLU A 584 0.86 -1.06 -20.67
C GLU A 584 0.38 -1.47 -19.27
N ASP A 585 0.68 -0.66 -18.25
CA ASP A 585 0.32 -0.90 -16.85
C ASP A 585 0.76 -2.27 -16.29
N GLY A 586 1.93 -2.77 -16.75
CA GLY A 586 2.45 -4.08 -16.34
C GLY A 586 1.83 -5.27 -17.07
N PHE A 587 0.90 -5.03 -18.01
CA PHE A 587 0.31 -6.03 -18.89
C PHE A 587 0.92 -5.97 -20.29
N VAL A 588 0.99 -7.11 -20.96
CA VAL A 588 1.47 -7.20 -22.33
C VAL A 588 0.41 -6.61 -23.24
N LEU A 589 0.78 -5.64 -24.06
CA LEU A 589 -0.14 -4.92 -24.91
C LEU A 589 -0.95 -5.90 -25.79
N GLY A 590 -2.27 -5.78 -25.77
CA GLY A 590 -3.19 -6.65 -26.52
C GLY A 590 -3.47 -8.02 -25.88
N LEU A 591 -2.91 -8.30 -24.69
CA LEU A 591 -3.15 -9.52 -23.91
C LEU A 591 -3.65 -9.23 -22.48
N SER A 592 -4.00 -7.99 -22.14
CA SER A 592 -4.42 -7.61 -20.78
C SER A 592 -5.67 -8.33 -20.25
N GLU A 593 -6.50 -8.90 -21.13
CA GLU A 593 -7.66 -9.72 -20.75
C GLU A 593 -7.29 -11.18 -20.42
N VAL A 594 -6.05 -11.60 -20.70
CA VAL A 594 -5.58 -12.97 -20.51
C VAL A 594 -4.82 -13.05 -19.20
N THR A 595 -5.48 -13.53 -18.15
CA THR A 595 -4.85 -13.76 -16.85
C THR A 595 -4.70 -15.24 -16.60
N THR A 596 -3.68 -15.60 -15.82
CA THR A 596 -3.53 -16.91 -15.19
C THR A 596 -4.50 -16.99 -14.00
N ASP A 597 -5.04 -18.18 -13.76
CA ASP A 597 -5.97 -18.39 -12.65
C ASP A 597 -5.23 -18.21 -11.32
N PRO A 598 -5.90 -17.65 -10.31
CA PRO A 598 -5.31 -17.52 -8.98
C PRO A 598 -5.04 -18.91 -8.37
N PHE A 599 -4.00 -18.99 -7.55
CA PHE A 599 -3.55 -20.24 -6.95
C PHE A 599 -4.68 -21.02 -6.25
N PRO A 600 -4.81 -22.33 -6.50
CA PRO A 600 -5.57 -23.18 -5.59
C PRO A 600 -4.90 -23.17 -4.20
N SER A 601 -5.71 -22.88 -3.18
CA SER A 601 -5.33 -23.00 -1.77
C SER A 601 -5.54 -24.44 -1.34
N TYR A 602 -4.46 -25.14 -0.99
CA TYR A 602 -4.52 -26.51 -0.48
C TYR A 602 -4.30 -26.49 1.03
N GLY A 603 -5.40 -26.49 1.79
CA GLY A 603 -5.35 -26.57 3.23
C GLY A 603 -4.83 -27.93 3.71
N ILE A 604 -3.88 -27.92 4.65
CA ILE A 604 -3.54 -29.12 5.42
C ILE A 604 -4.45 -29.16 6.64
N ASP A 605 -5.68 -29.65 6.47
CA ASP A 605 -6.72 -29.66 7.53
C ASP A 605 -6.28 -30.42 8.79
N ALA A 606 -5.28 -31.30 8.67
CA ALA A 606 -4.71 -32.05 9.78
C ALA A 606 -3.80 -31.23 10.71
N LEU A 607 -3.36 -30.03 10.30
CA LEU A 607 -2.49 -29.16 11.09
C LEU A 607 -3.29 -28.06 11.78
N SER A 608 -2.95 -27.76 13.04
CA SER A 608 -3.46 -26.55 13.69
C SER A 608 -2.87 -25.30 13.04
N GLU A 609 -3.50 -24.13 13.22
CA GLU A 609 -2.93 -22.87 12.70
C GLU A 609 -1.54 -22.57 13.28
N GLN A 610 -1.30 -22.96 14.54
CA GLN A 610 0.03 -22.86 15.13
C GLN A 610 1.03 -23.78 14.42
N ASP A 611 0.65 -25.02 14.12
CA ASP A 611 1.53 -25.93 13.39
C ASP A 611 1.82 -25.45 11.97
N LYS A 612 0.82 -24.86 11.30
CA LYS A 612 1.01 -24.23 9.98
C LYS A 612 1.97 -23.04 10.08
N ALA A 613 1.81 -22.20 11.09
CA ALA A 613 2.70 -21.05 11.33
C ALA A 613 4.13 -21.49 11.67
N ASP A 614 4.29 -22.53 12.50
CA ASP A 614 5.59 -23.10 12.85
C ASP A 614 6.27 -23.71 11.62
N LEU A 615 5.49 -24.40 10.77
CA LEU A 615 5.98 -24.98 9.52
C LEU A 615 6.39 -23.88 8.52
N GLU A 616 5.59 -22.82 8.40
CA GLU A 616 5.95 -21.65 7.59
C GLU A 616 7.21 -20.97 8.13
N ALA A 617 7.39 -20.88 9.45
CA ALA A 617 8.59 -20.32 10.06
C ALA A 617 9.84 -21.19 9.77
N LEU A 618 9.72 -22.51 9.75
CA LEU A 618 10.82 -23.42 9.36
C LEU A 618 11.22 -23.20 7.90
N PHE A 619 10.23 -23.11 7.02
CA PHE A 619 10.43 -22.76 5.64
C PHE A 619 11.11 -21.39 5.54
N PHE A 620 10.51 -20.33 6.08
CA PHE A 620 11.03 -18.97 5.99
C PHE A 620 12.45 -18.85 6.55
N GLY A 621 12.74 -19.52 7.67
CA GLY A 621 14.08 -19.59 8.23
C GLY A 621 15.11 -20.21 7.29
N ARG A 622 14.71 -21.20 6.47
CA ARG A 622 15.56 -21.71 5.39
C ARG A 622 15.85 -20.68 4.31
N ASP A 623 14.89 -19.85 3.94
CA ASP A 623 15.09 -18.81 2.93
C ASP A 623 16.08 -17.74 3.41
N CYS A 624 15.96 -17.32 4.68
CA CYS A 624 16.85 -16.33 5.28
C CYS A 624 18.33 -16.71 5.26
N TYR A 625 18.67 -17.99 5.12
CA TYR A 625 20.05 -18.40 4.89
C TYR A 625 20.66 -17.77 3.62
N TYR A 626 19.84 -17.56 2.59
CA TYR A 626 20.28 -17.04 1.30
C TYR A 626 20.27 -15.51 1.21
N ALA A 627 19.66 -14.82 2.18
CA ALA A 627 19.55 -13.35 2.24
C ALA A 627 20.92 -12.65 2.27
N ASP A 628 21.96 -13.29 2.83
CA ASP A 628 23.32 -12.76 2.84
C ASP A 628 24.14 -13.16 1.61
N ILE A 629 23.66 -14.14 0.82
CA ILE A 629 24.42 -14.77 -0.26
C ILE A 629 24.05 -14.17 -1.62
N LEU A 630 22.76 -13.97 -1.88
CA LEU A 630 22.23 -13.64 -3.20
C LEU A 630 22.14 -12.12 -3.48
N PRO A 631 21.58 -11.26 -2.60
CA PRO A 631 21.29 -9.84 -2.88
C PRO A 631 22.51 -8.94 -3.17
N GLY A 632 23.74 -9.42 -2.95
CA GLY A 632 24.97 -8.68 -3.23
C GLY A 632 25.43 -8.70 -4.70
N SER A 633 24.70 -9.37 -5.60
CA SER A 633 25.12 -9.56 -6.99
C SER A 633 24.14 -8.97 -7.99
N HIS A 634 24.65 -8.24 -8.99
CA HIS A 634 23.88 -7.74 -10.14
C HIS A 634 23.27 -8.87 -11.01
N ARG A 635 23.69 -10.12 -10.83
CA ARG A 635 23.11 -11.28 -11.51
C ARG A 635 21.92 -11.87 -10.76
N PHE A 636 21.61 -11.40 -9.56
CA PHE A 636 20.46 -11.84 -8.78
C PHE A 636 19.49 -10.69 -8.57
N HIS A 637 18.19 -10.95 -8.74
CA HIS A 637 17.14 -9.96 -8.56
C HIS A 637 15.87 -10.63 -8.05
N ILE A 638 15.12 -9.95 -7.18
CA ILE A 638 13.78 -10.36 -6.79
C ILE A 638 12.80 -9.39 -7.43
N LEU A 639 11.87 -9.93 -8.20
CA LEU A 639 10.81 -9.17 -8.85
C LEU A 639 9.63 -9.02 -7.89
N ASN A 640 9.21 -7.77 -7.66
CA ASN A 640 8.16 -7.38 -6.70
C ASN A 640 8.40 -7.90 -5.27
N ASP A 641 9.62 -7.68 -4.74
CA ASP A 641 10.01 -8.07 -3.38
C ASP A 641 9.07 -7.45 -2.33
N HIS A 642 8.06 -8.20 -1.88
CA HIS A 642 7.09 -7.78 -0.90
C HIS A 642 7.47 -8.32 0.49
N GLY A 643 8.71 -8.07 0.89
CA GLY A 643 9.24 -8.41 2.20
C GLY A 643 9.76 -9.84 2.30
N VAL A 644 10.27 -10.40 1.20
CA VAL A 644 10.91 -11.72 1.16
C VAL A 644 12.02 -11.83 2.22
N TRP A 645 12.70 -10.71 2.50
CA TRP A 645 13.80 -10.64 3.47
C TRP A 645 13.48 -9.87 4.75
N ASP A 646 12.31 -9.24 4.87
CA ASP A 646 12.06 -8.22 5.91
C ASP A 646 12.10 -8.81 7.33
N GLU A 647 11.75 -10.10 7.47
CA GLU A 647 11.79 -10.80 8.75
C GLU A 647 13.13 -11.54 9.01
N CYS A 648 14.10 -11.45 8.09
CA CYS A 648 15.42 -12.05 8.27
C CYS A 648 16.29 -11.20 9.20
N THR A 649 16.50 -11.67 10.43
CA THR A 649 17.35 -10.96 11.41
C THR A 649 18.78 -11.51 11.44
N ILE A 650 19.77 -10.60 11.46
CA ILE A 650 21.21 -10.91 11.40
C ILE A 650 21.67 -11.80 12.58
N ASP A 651 21.00 -11.74 13.73
CA ASP A 651 21.41 -12.50 14.92
C ASP A 651 21.11 -14.02 14.83
N MET A 652 20.47 -14.48 13.76
CA MET A 652 20.05 -15.89 13.60
C MET A 652 20.80 -16.67 12.50
N THR A 653 21.89 -16.14 11.94
CA THR A 653 22.65 -16.76 10.84
C THR A 653 23.02 -18.23 11.06
N ASN A 654 23.35 -18.63 12.30
CA ASN A 654 23.73 -20.02 12.59
C ASN A 654 22.54 -20.99 12.50
N ALA A 655 21.34 -20.56 12.88
CA ALA A 655 20.16 -21.42 12.85
C ALA A 655 19.61 -21.53 11.42
N TYR A 656 19.70 -20.45 10.64
CA TYR A 656 19.39 -20.48 9.20
C TYR A 656 20.34 -21.40 8.42
N GLN A 657 21.62 -21.42 8.77
CA GLN A 657 22.60 -22.35 8.20
C GLN A 657 22.20 -23.82 8.39
N ASP A 658 21.70 -24.17 9.57
CA ASP A 658 21.26 -25.53 9.84
C ASP A 658 19.99 -25.86 9.04
N LEU A 659 19.04 -24.93 8.91
CA LEU A 659 17.79 -25.11 8.13
C LEU A 659 18.01 -25.19 6.61
N ALA A 660 19.15 -24.71 6.10
CA ALA A 660 19.52 -24.89 4.71
C ALA A 660 19.77 -26.37 4.35
N ASP A 661 20.12 -27.20 5.34
CA ASP A 661 20.26 -28.64 5.20
C ASP A 661 18.88 -29.32 5.19
N THR A 662 18.56 -30.00 4.09
CA THR A 662 17.27 -30.67 3.90
C THR A 662 17.03 -31.78 4.93
N ASP A 663 18.07 -32.47 5.41
CA ASP A 663 17.91 -33.49 6.45
C ASP A 663 17.49 -32.84 7.77
N VAL A 664 18.09 -31.70 8.12
CA VAL A 664 17.74 -30.96 9.34
C VAL A 664 16.31 -30.42 9.24
N LEU A 665 15.93 -29.83 8.10
CA LEU A 665 14.57 -29.35 7.89
C LEU A 665 13.55 -30.49 7.97
N LEU A 666 13.78 -31.62 7.29
CA LEU A 666 12.89 -32.77 7.33
C LEU A 666 12.74 -33.33 8.75
N ASN A 667 13.84 -33.43 9.50
CA ASN A 667 13.81 -33.86 10.90
C ASN A 667 13.02 -32.88 11.79
N ALA A 668 13.10 -31.57 11.53
CA ALA A 668 12.29 -30.57 12.24
C ALA A 668 10.79 -30.74 11.94
N ILE A 669 10.42 -30.92 10.66
CA ILE A 669 9.04 -31.18 10.24
C ILE A 669 8.52 -32.49 10.86
N GLN A 670 9.34 -33.54 10.90
CA GLN A 670 9.01 -34.82 11.55
C GLN A 670 8.87 -34.71 13.07
N ALA A 671 9.69 -33.89 13.72
CA ALA A 671 9.60 -33.64 15.15
C ALA A 671 8.28 -32.94 15.51
N GLN A 672 7.80 -32.04 14.65
CA GLN A 672 6.48 -31.41 14.81
C GLN A 672 5.33 -32.45 14.84
N GLN A 673 5.45 -33.52 14.07
CA GLN A 673 4.45 -34.60 14.00
C GLN A 673 4.74 -35.78 14.95
N GLU A 674 5.69 -35.62 15.86
CA GLU A 674 6.11 -36.65 16.83
C GLU A 674 6.54 -37.99 16.18
N CYS A 675 7.06 -37.98 14.95
CA CYS A 675 7.39 -39.21 14.20
C CYS A 675 8.47 -40.06 14.90
N GLN A 676 9.49 -39.41 15.47
CA GLN A 676 10.57 -40.03 16.25
C GLN A 676 11.09 -39.04 17.30
N ALA A 677 11.67 -39.55 18.39
CA ALA A 677 12.32 -38.73 19.42
C ALA A 677 13.63 -38.13 18.89
N PHE A 678 13.54 -37.04 18.13
CA PHE A 678 14.69 -36.22 17.78
C PHE A 678 14.99 -35.23 18.92
N ASP A 679 16.27 -35.03 19.23
CA ASP A 679 16.75 -34.02 20.19
C ASP A 679 16.79 -32.63 19.54
N VAL A 680 15.76 -32.30 18.76
CA VAL A 680 15.57 -31.00 18.12
C VAL A 680 14.42 -30.32 18.87
N ASP A 681 14.77 -29.43 19.79
CA ASP A 681 13.82 -28.61 20.52
C ASP A 681 13.24 -27.58 19.54
N LEU A 682 12.14 -27.96 18.87
CA LEU A 682 11.41 -27.13 17.91
C LEU A 682 11.05 -25.76 18.53
N PRO A 683 10.54 -25.68 19.77
CA PRO A 683 10.36 -24.40 20.47
C PRO A 683 11.65 -23.60 20.68
N SER A 684 12.84 -24.21 20.74
CA SER A 684 14.10 -23.45 20.76
C SER A 684 14.58 -23.01 19.38
N LEU A 685 14.21 -23.75 18.33
CA LEU A 685 14.46 -23.39 16.94
C LEU A 685 13.47 -22.25 16.58
N VAL A 686 12.17 -22.54 16.63
CA VAL A 686 11.01 -21.67 16.39
C VAL A 686 10.87 -20.53 17.40
N GLY A 687 11.06 -20.76 18.69
CA GLY A 687 10.94 -19.71 19.72
C GLY A 687 12.08 -18.70 19.72
N ARG A 688 13.19 -18.95 19.01
CA ARG A 688 14.14 -17.89 18.63
C ARG A 688 13.61 -17.02 17.51
N TYR A 689 12.76 -17.57 16.65
CA TYR A 689 12.06 -16.87 15.56
C TYR A 689 10.79 -16.12 16.04
N GLY A 690 10.13 -16.56 17.12
CA GLY A 690 8.82 -16.02 17.56
C GLY A 690 8.75 -15.23 18.88
N SER A 691 9.84 -15.01 19.62
CA SER A 691 9.77 -14.44 21.00
C SER A 691 10.00 -12.92 21.14
N ASN A 692 9.58 -12.14 20.14
CA ASN A 692 9.23 -10.73 20.36
C ASN A 692 7.71 -10.57 20.33
N GLY A 693 6.98 -11.28 21.20
CA GLY A 693 5.61 -10.87 21.52
C GLY A 693 4.55 -11.93 21.79
N VAL A 694 4.81 -13.02 22.52
CA VAL A 694 3.74 -13.75 23.22
C VAL A 694 4.28 -14.26 24.56
N GLY A 695 3.83 -13.67 25.66
CA GLY A 695 4.20 -14.09 27.01
C GLY A 695 3.19 -15.08 27.58
N THR A 696 3.51 -16.37 27.61
CA THR A 696 2.81 -17.36 28.42
C THR A 696 3.79 -18.10 29.32
N ASP A 697 4.00 -17.54 30.51
CA ASP A 697 4.69 -18.22 31.61
C ASP A 697 3.75 -19.28 32.22
N HIS A 698 3.89 -20.54 31.82
CA HIS A 698 3.39 -21.68 32.59
C HIS A 698 4.57 -22.59 32.98
N GLN A 699 4.86 -22.59 34.28
CA GLN A 699 5.81 -23.49 34.93
C GLN A 699 5.20 -24.88 35.03
N ASP A 700 5.69 -25.82 34.22
CA ASP A 700 5.36 -27.23 34.38
C ASP A 700 6.07 -27.84 35.58
N GLY A 701 5.27 -28.21 36.57
CA GLY A 701 5.65 -29.09 37.65
C GLY A 701 5.67 -30.54 37.18
N ASP A 702 6.84 -31.16 37.33
CA ASP A 702 7.12 -32.59 37.34
C ASP A 702 5.96 -33.46 37.90
N TRP A 703 5.36 -34.30 37.04
CA TRP A 703 4.53 -35.43 37.42
C TRP A 703 4.88 -36.65 36.57
N SER A 704 5.77 -37.48 37.10
CA SER A 704 5.85 -38.89 36.73
C SER A 704 5.07 -39.74 37.75
N ASP A 705 4.36 -40.73 37.21
CA ASP A 705 3.75 -41.87 37.88
C ASP A 705 2.53 -41.62 38.80
N THR A 706 1.33 -41.90 38.26
CA THR A 706 0.50 -43.02 38.74
C THR A 706 -0.70 -43.25 37.81
N ASP A 707 -0.68 -44.37 37.09
CA ASP A 707 -1.86 -45.09 36.66
C ASP A 707 -2.71 -45.47 37.89
N ASP A 708 -4.01 -45.17 37.88
CA ASP A 708 -5.10 -46.08 38.24
C ASP A 708 -6.46 -45.33 38.35
N ASP A 709 -7.38 -45.69 37.46
CA ASP A 709 -8.81 -45.91 37.74
C ASP A 709 -9.61 -44.70 38.32
N TRP A 710 -10.00 -43.74 37.47
CA TRP A 710 -11.03 -42.74 37.80
C TRP A 710 -12.05 -42.53 36.67
N SER A 711 -13.15 -43.28 36.73
CA SER A 711 -14.41 -42.97 36.03
C SER A 711 -15.32 -42.08 36.89
N GLY A 712 -14.71 -41.10 37.57
CA GLY A 712 -15.44 -39.98 38.14
C GLY A 712 -15.56 -38.92 37.07
N THR A 713 -16.75 -38.75 36.50
CA THR A 713 -17.13 -37.50 35.84
C THR A 713 -17.04 -36.41 36.91
N ASP A 714 -15.89 -35.77 36.99
CA ASP A 714 -15.75 -34.51 37.70
C ASP A 714 -16.63 -33.55 36.90
N ASP A 715 -17.81 -33.24 37.42
CA ASP A 715 -18.67 -32.15 36.94
C ASP A 715 -17.91 -30.84 37.22
N SER A 716 -16.81 -30.62 36.50
CA SER A 716 -16.12 -29.33 36.49
C SER A 716 -17.13 -28.32 35.98
N TYR A 717 -17.62 -27.50 36.91
CA TYR A 717 -18.56 -26.44 36.61
C TYR A 717 -17.99 -25.62 35.45
N VAL A 718 -18.59 -25.77 34.26
CA VAL A 718 -18.28 -24.92 33.12
C VAL A 718 -18.67 -23.51 33.54
N GLU A 719 -17.67 -22.64 33.67
CA GLU A 719 -17.87 -21.26 34.11
C GLU A 719 -18.67 -20.52 33.04
N LYS A 720 -19.84 -19.99 33.42
CA LYS A 720 -20.72 -19.28 32.49
C LYS A 720 -20.13 -17.93 32.11
N LYS A 721 -20.16 -17.57 30.83
CA LYS A 721 -19.65 -16.28 30.32
C LYS A 721 -20.75 -15.42 29.70
N PHE A 722 -20.61 -14.11 29.80
CA PHE A 722 -21.52 -13.13 29.22
C PHE A 722 -20.82 -12.33 28.12
N VAL A 723 -21.18 -12.62 26.88
CA VAL A 723 -20.52 -12.05 25.70
C VAL A 723 -21.39 -10.93 25.13
N ILE A 724 -20.79 -9.77 24.89
CA ILE A 724 -21.45 -8.60 24.31
C ILE A 724 -20.68 -8.19 23.05
N PHE A 725 -21.33 -8.33 21.90
CA PHE A 725 -20.76 -7.92 20.63
C PHE A 725 -21.01 -6.43 20.36
N ALA A 726 -19.91 -5.68 20.34
CA ALA A 726 -19.80 -4.26 20.01
C ALA A 726 -19.22 -4.10 18.60
N GLY A 727 -20.06 -4.38 17.59
CA GLY A 727 -19.65 -4.33 16.19
C GLY A 727 -19.79 -2.95 15.55
N PRO A 728 -19.00 -2.65 14.51
CA PRO A 728 -19.00 -1.37 13.84
C PRO A 728 -20.38 -1.09 13.23
N HIS A 729 -20.97 0.05 13.60
CA HIS A 729 -22.24 0.55 13.07
C HIS A 729 -22.34 0.44 11.55
N GLU A 730 -23.53 0.03 11.07
CA GLU A 730 -23.94 0.07 9.66
C GLU A 730 -22.99 -0.67 8.69
N THR A 731 -22.24 -1.66 9.18
CA THR A 731 -21.34 -2.51 8.38
C THR A 731 -21.53 -4.01 8.72
N ALA A 732 -20.45 -4.79 8.81
CA ALA A 732 -20.48 -6.24 9.04
C ALA A 732 -21.16 -6.63 10.37
N GLY A 733 -21.16 -5.75 11.37
CA GLY A 733 -21.76 -6.02 12.68
C GLY A 733 -23.26 -6.38 12.65
N VAL A 734 -24.00 -5.87 11.66
CA VAL A 734 -25.42 -6.25 11.47
C VAL A 734 -25.55 -7.71 11.04
N ASN A 735 -24.62 -8.20 10.21
CA ASN A 735 -24.66 -9.57 9.72
C ASN A 735 -24.20 -10.55 10.81
N ILE A 736 -23.22 -10.17 11.65
CA ILE A 736 -22.75 -10.98 12.78
C ILE A 736 -23.87 -11.16 13.81
N THR A 737 -24.53 -10.07 14.20
CA THR A 737 -25.66 -10.14 15.14
C THR A 737 -26.87 -10.88 14.55
N LYS A 738 -27.11 -10.79 13.24
CA LYS A 738 -28.10 -11.64 12.54
C LYS A 738 -27.72 -13.11 12.60
N PHE A 739 -26.46 -13.46 12.34
CA PHE A 739 -25.97 -14.83 12.43
C PHE A 739 -26.20 -15.41 13.83
N LEU A 740 -25.76 -14.72 14.87
CA LEU A 740 -25.93 -15.18 16.25
C LEU A 740 -27.41 -15.26 16.67
N SER A 741 -28.22 -14.25 16.34
CA SER A 741 -29.66 -14.28 16.65
C SER A 741 -30.43 -15.35 15.88
N ARG A 742 -29.92 -15.80 14.72
CA ARG A 742 -30.52 -16.86 13.90
C ARG A 742 -30.13 -18.24 14.41
N PHE A 743 -28.88 -18.47 14.79
CA PHE A 743 -28.37 -19.80 15.11
C PHE A 743 -28.25 -20.10 16.60
N ALA A 744 -28.06 -19.09 17.47
CA ALA A 744 -27.96 -19.26 18.92
C ALA A 744 -29.27 -18.97 19.68
N ALA A 745 -30.33 -18.53 19.01
CA ALA A 745 -31.63 -18.28 19.66
C ALA A 745 -32.46 -19.59 19.74
N PRO A 746 -32.80 -20.09 20.95
CA PRO A 746 -33.47 -21.39 21.10
C PRO A 746 -34.86 -21.48 20.45
N ASN A 747 -35.48 -20.34 20.16
CA ASN A 747 -36.78 -20.23 19.49
C ASN A 747 -36.67 -19.93 17.99
N SER A 748 -35.47 -19.75 17.46
CA SER A 748 -35.25 -19.64 16.02
C SER A 748 -35.53 -21.00 15.36
N PRO A 749 -36.21 -21.02 14.19
CA PRO A 749 -36.38 -22.24 13.42
C PRO A 749 -35.05 -22.80 12.89
N GLU A 750 -33.98 -22.02 12.99
CA GLU A 750 -32.64 -22.31 12.48
C GLU A 750 -31.63 -22.44 13.62
N PHE A 751 -32.09 -22.62 14.86
CA PHE A 751 -31.22 -22.91 16.00
C PHE A 751 -30.31 -24.09 15.68
N SER A 752 -29.01 -23.92 15.94
CA SER A 752 -28.00 -24.96 15.74
C SER A 752 -27.55 -25.50 17.09
N ASP A 753 -27.59 -26.83 17.25
CA ASP A 753 -27.07 -27.51 18.42
C ASP A 753 -25.54 -27.29 18.57
N SER A 754 -24.84 -26.86 17.52
CA SER A 754 -23.41 -26.55 17.53
C SER A 754 -23.04 -25.38 18.46
N PHE A 755 -24.00 -24.51 18.82
CA PHE A 755 -23.76 -23.48 19.84
C PHE A 755 -23.80 -24.02 21.29
N ASP A 756 -24.00 -25.33 21.46
CA ASP A 756 -23.80 -26.13 22.68
C ASP A 756 -23.93 -25.38 24.01
N GLY A 757 -25.14 -24.93 24.33
CA GLY A 757 -25.43 -24.31 25.63
C GLY A 757 -25.22 -22.79 25.71
N TRP A 758 -24.85 -22.14 24.61
CA TRP A 758 -24.94 -20.69 24.42
C TRP A 758 -26.35 -20.26 23.98
N ILE A 759 -26.82 -19.12 24.49
CA ILE A 759 -28.17 -18.60 24.21
C ILE A 759 -28.12 -17.14 23.75
N TRP A 760 -28.73 -16.86 22.60
CA TRP A 760 -29.20 -15.52 22.26
C TRP A 760 -30.60 -15.30 22.88
N PRO A 761 -30.80 -14.34 23.79
CA PRO A 761 -32.08 -14.15 24.47
C PRO A 761 -33.16 -13.62 23.52
N TYR A 762 -34.39 -14.08 23.73
CA TYR A 762 -35.56 -13.59 23.00
C TYR A 762 -36.30 -12.53 23.81
N VAL A 763 -36.61 -11.39 23.18
CA VAL A 763 -37.35 -10.31 23.82
C VAL A 763 -38.56 -9.95 22.95
N ASP A 764 -39.79 -10.08 23.48
CA ASP A 764 -41.00 -9.69 22.74
C ASP A 764 -41.15 -8.16 22.74
N THR A 765 -40.51 -7.50 21.78
CA THR A 765 -40.57 -6.04 21.65
C THR A 765 -41.95 -5.53 21.20
N GLU A 766 -42.77 -6.38 20.54
CA GLU A 766 -44.11 -6.00 20.06
C GLU A 766 -45.02 -5.57 21.22
N SER A 767 -44.82 -6.19 22.39
CA SER A 767 -45.55 -5.87 23.62
C SER A 767 -45.34 -4.43 24.11
N PHE A 768 -44.27 -3.76 23.67
CA PHE A 768 -43.94 -2.35 23.96
C PHE A 768 -44.24 -1.40 22.78
N GLY A 769 -44.90 -1.88 21.72
CA GLY A 769 -45.23 -1.07 20.55
C GLY A 769 -44.05 -0.80 19.61
N HIS A 770 -42.95 -1.54 19.76
CA HIS A 770 -41.78 -1.48 18.88
C HIS A 770 -41.59 -2.83 18.20
N THR A 771 -41.55 -2.86 16.86
CA THR A 771 -41.12 -4.05 16.12
C THR A 771 -39.66 -3.85 15.74
N LEU A 772 -38.73 -4.30 16.59
CA LEU A 772 -37.32 -4.36 16.26
C LEU A 772 -36.98 -5.78 15.80
N PRO A 773 -36.08 -5.94 14.82
CA PRO A 773 -35.58 -7.26 14.49
C PRO A 773 -34.69 -7.80 15.62
N ALA A 774 -34.65 -9.12 15.80
CA ALA A 774 -33.97 -9.80 16.92
C ALA A 774 -32.54 -9.30 17.19
N HIS A 775 -31.76 -9.08 16.13
CA HIS A 775 -30.39 -8.60 16.19
C HIS A 775 -30.22 -7.13 16.67
N ARG A 776 -31.31 -6.38 16.83
CA ARG A 776 -31.32 -4.97 17.28
C ARG A 776 -32.09 -4.74 18.59
N GLU A 777 -32.69 -5.76 19.19
CA GLU A 777 -33.56 -5.61 20.36
C GLU A 777 -32.82 -4.93 21.52
N PHE A 778 -31.56 -5.30 21.76
CA PHE A 778 -30.74 -4.79 22.86
C PHE A 778 -30.22 -3.36 22.67
N GLU A 779 -30.30 -2.79 21.47
CA GLU A 779 -29.91 -1.39 21.22
C GLU A 779 -30.78 -0.41 22.02
N VAL A 780 -32.02 -0.80 22.34
CA VAL A 780 -32.93 0.02 23.16
C VAL A 780 -32.31 0.30 24.52
N LEU A 781 -31.59 -0.67 25.10
CA LEU A 781 -31.00 -0.53 26.43
C LEU A 781 -29.91 0.53 26.49
N VAL A 782 -29.21 0.79 25.38
CA VAL A 782 -28.07 1.71 25.32
C VAL A 782 -28.48 3.16 25.56
N LYS A 783 -29.75 3.53 25.38
CA LYS A 783 -30.26 4.89 25.65
C LYS A 783 -30.25 5.19 27.15
N ALA A 784 -29.81 6.38 27.57
CA ALA A 784 -29.83 6.77 28.99
C ALA A 784 -31.25 6.98 29.53
N GLU A 785 -32.20 7.34 28.68
CA GLU A 785 -33.60 7.57 29.03
C GLU A 785 -34.50 6.40 28.58
N VAL A 786 -34.16 5.18 28.98
CA VAL A 786 -35.04 4.01 28.77
C VAL A 786 -36.09 3.98 29.86
N ASP A 787 -37.33 3.68 29.49
CA ASP A 787 -38.40 3.43 30.44
C ASP A 787 -37.98 2.29 31.39
N PRO A 788 -37.97 2.51 32.72
CA PRO A 788 -37.59 1.47 33.67
C PRO A 788 -38.37 0.16 33.50
N GLU A 789 -39.63 0.20 33.04
CA GLU A 789 -40.42 -1.02 32.79
C GLU A 789 -39.87 -1.82 31.60
N ILE A 790 -39.41 -1.14 30.54
CA ILE A 790 -38.75 -1.79 29.40
C ILE A 790 -37.41 -2.37 29.85
N GLN A 791 -36.63 -1.60 30.61
CA GLN A 791 -35.33 -2.07 31.11
C GLN A 791 -35.47 -3.30 32.01
N ASP A 792 -36.41 -3.29 32.96
CA ASP A 792 -36.69 -4.42 33.84
C ASP A 792 -37.15 -5.64 33.05
N TYR A 793 -37.93 -5.45 31.98
CA TYR A 793 -38.36 -6.55 31.10
C TYR A 793 -37.18 -7.21 30.38
N PHE A 794 -36.30 -6.42 29.78
CA PHE A 794 -35.10 -6.94 29.11
C PHE A 794 -34.15 -7.63 30.09
N ILE A 795 -33.94 -7.05 31.28
CA ILE A 795 -33.13 -7.67 32.34
C ILE A 795 -33.74 -9.00 32.79
N GLN A 796 -35.07 -9.07 32.92
CA GLN A 796 -35.76 -10.31 33.28
C GLN A 796 -35.61 -11.39 32.19
N ALA A 797 -35.76 -11.01 30.91
CA ALA A 797 -35.53 -11.94 29.79
C ALA A 797 -34.09 -12.44 29.75
N LEU A 798 -33.11 -11.55 29.93
CA LEU A 798 -31.69 -11.90 30.04
C LEU A 798 -31.42 -12.85 31.21
N LYS A 799 -32.06 -12.61 32.36
CA LYS A 799 -31.92 -13.46 33.54
C LYS A 799 -32.47 -14.86 33.30
N GLU A 800 -33.62 -14.97 32.66
CA GLU A 800 -34.19 -16.25 32.28
C GLU A 800 -33.28 -17.00 31.29
N SER A 801 -32.72 -16.30 30.30
CA SER A 801 -31.74 -16.91 29.39
C SER A 801 -30.45 -17.31 30.11
N TRP A 802 -29.94 -16.48 31.02
CA TRP A 802 -28.75 -16.78 31.82
C TRP A 802 -28.92 -18.00 32.72
N ASP A 803 -30.08 -18.10 33.39
CA ASP A 803 -30.41 -19.24 34.25
C ASP A 803 -30.53 -20.54 33.45
N ASN A 804 -31.00 -20.45 32.19
CA ASN A 804 -31.22 -21.61 31.31
C ASN A 804 -30.00 -21.98 30.44
N ALA A 805 -29.08 -21.05 30.18
CA ALA A 805 -27.88 -21.32 29.42
C ALA A 805 -26.98 -22.29 30.19
N GLU A 806 -26.30 -23.20 29.50
CA GLU A 806 -25.31 -24.08 30.12
C GLU A 806 -23.95 -23.40 30.18
N ARG A 807 -23.57 -22.72 29.09
CA ARG A 807 -22.25 -22.08 28.92
C ARG A 807 -22.28 -20.56 28.98
N GLY A 808 -23.37 -19.91 28.56
CA GLY A 808 -23.38 -18.45 28.57
C GLY A 808 -24.47 -17.81 27.73
N VAL A 809 -24.50 -16.49 27.79
CA VAL A 809 -25.42 -15.67 27.00
C VAL A 809 -24.60 -14.75 26.11
N VAL A 810 -25.01 -14.64 24.85
CA VAL A 810 -24.45 -13.69 23.89
C VAL A 810 -25.53 -12.67 23.50
N ILE A 811 -25.18 -11.40 23.53
CA ILE A 811 -25.98 -10.30 23.00
C ILE A 811 -25.12 -9.41 22.12
N GLY A 812 -25.76 -8.54 21.35
CA GLY A 812 -25.08 -7.52 20.58
C GLY A 812 -26.05 -6.50 20.02
N GLY A 813 -25.48 -5.51 19.36
CA GLY A 813 -26.23 -4.46 18.67
C GLY A 813 -25.29 -3.36 18.23
N LEU A 814 -25.74 -2.53 17.29
CA LEU A 814 -24.87 -1.49 16.73
C LEU A 814 -24.45 -0.48 17.79
N GLU A 815 -25.31 -0.18 18.77
CA GLU A 815 -25.07 0.87 19.76
C GLU A 815 -24.02 0.53 20.84
N PHE A 816 -23.50 -0.71 20.88
CA PHE A 816 -22.48 -1.12 21.85
C PHE A 816 -21.04 -0.72 21.46
N ASP A 817 -20.81 -0.30 20.21
CA ASP A 817 -19.52 0.25 19.74
C ASP A 817 -19.29 1.73 20.15
N LYS A 818 -20.15 2.26 21.03
CA LYS A 818 -20.03 3.62 21.57
C LYS A 818 -19.32 3.61 22.93
N THR A 819 -18.73 4.74 23.32
CA THR A 819 -18.14 4.90 24.66
C THR A 819 -18.63 6.15 25.37
N GLY A 820 -18.69 6.07 26.71
CA GLY A 820 -19.10 7.16 27.58
C GLY A 820 -20.61 7.43 27.60
N ILE A 821 -21.04 8.38 28.44
CA ILE A 821 -22.36 8.99 28.33
C ILE A 821 -22.23 10.02 27.22
N ASN A 822 -22.78 9.70 26.06
CA ASN A 822 -22.82 10.67 24.98
C ASN A 822 -23.69 11.85 25.41
N PRO A 823 -23.16 13.08 25.46
CA PRO A 823 -23.91 14.25 25.94
C PRO A 823 -25.06 14.65 25.01
N TYR A 824 -25.15 14.09 23.81
CA TYR A 824 -26.09 14.42 22.75
C TYR A 824 -27.15 13.36 22.53
N THR A 825 -26.75 12.12 22.26
CA THR A 825 -27.68 10.99 22.08
C THR A 825 -28.15 10.40 23.40
N GLY A 826 -27.43 10.69 24.49
CA GLY A 826 -27.66 10.05 25.77
C GLY A 826 -27.28 8.57 25.77
N TYR A 827 -26.58 8.06 24.76
CA TYR A 827 -26.14 6.67 24.77
C TYR A 827 -25.13 6.43 25.89
N ASN A 828 -25.27 5.31 26.60
CA ASN A 828 -24.41 4.93 27.73
C ASN A 828 -24.21 3.40 27.77
N PRO A 829 -23.52 2.82 26.78
CA PRO A 829 -23.34 1.37 26.70
C PRO A 829 -22.52 0.84 27.89
N LEU A 830 -21.46 1.54 28.33
CA LEU A 830 -20.70 1.17 29.53
C LEU A 830 -21.60 1.05 30.77
N GLY A 831 -22.48 2.04 31.00
CA GLY A 831 -23.42 2.00 32.11
C GLY A 831 -24.44 0.88 31.97
N VAL A 832 -24.80 0.48 30.74
CA VAL A 832 -25.73 -0.63 30.49
C VAL A 832 -25.08 -1.96 30.78
N VAL A 833 -23.88 -2.21 30.24
CA VAL A 833 -23.14 -3.44 30.51
C VAL A 833 -22.96 -3.62 32.02
N ARG A 834 -22.53 -2.58 32.75
CA ARG A 834 -22.41 -2.63 34.21
C ARG A 834 -23.74 -2.99 34.88
N ARG A 835 -24.85 -2.34 34.48
CA ARG A 835 -26.19 -2.64 35.04
C ARG A 835 -26.62 -4.07 34.75
N LEU A 836 -26.34 -4.60 33.56
CA LEU A 836 -26.65 -5.97 33.18
C LEU A 836 -25.83 -6.95 34.02
N ALA A 837 -24.51 -6.77 34.10
CA ALA A 837 -23.62 -7.59 34.92
C ALA A 837 -24.06 -7.59 36.40
N ASP A 838 -24.33 -6.43 36.98
CA ASP A 838 -24.81 -6.28 38.36
C ASP A 838 -26.16 -6.99 38.58
N SER A 839 -27.09 -6.86 37.64
CA SER A 839 -28.45 -7.42 37.75
C SER A 839 -28.47 -8.94 37.60
N LEU A 840 -27.54 -9.48 36.81
CA LEU A 840 -27.34 -10.90 36.59
C LEU A 840 -26.36 -11.52 37.60
N ALA A 841 -25.73 -10.70 38.44
CA ALA A 841 -24.68 -11.08 39.39
C ALA A 841 -23.49 -11.79 38.73
N ILE A 842 -23.06 -11.25 37.58
CA ILE A 842 -21.95 -11.76 36.78
C ILE A 842 -20.67 -11.04 37.22
N PRO A 843 -19.60 -11.76 37.63
CA PRO A 843 -18.30 -11.18 37.90
C PRO A 843 -17.73 -10.43 36.69
N ASP A 844 -16.94 -9.38 36.90
CA ASP A 844 -16.38 -8.58 35.79
C ASP A 844 -15.48 -9.44 34.88
N GLU A 845 -14.76 -10.41 35.44
CA GLU A 845 -13.93 -11.39 34.71
C GLU A 845 -14.72 -12.39 33.85
N ASP A 846 -16.04 -12.47 34.01
CA ASP A 846 -16.92 -13.32 33.21
C ASP A 846 -17.65 -12.55 32.10
N VAL A 847 -17.47 -11.22 32.05
CA VAL A 847 -17.98 -10.37 30.98
C VAL A 847 -16.92 -10.23 29.90
N ILE A 848 -17.29 -10.57 28.66
CA ILE A 848 -16.43 -10.47 27.48
C ILE A 848 -17.08 -9.49 26.51
N ILE A 849 -16.37 -8.44 26.14
CA ILE A 849 -16.78 -7.49 25.11
C ILE A 849 -16.04 -7.84 23.82
N VAL A 850 -16.76 -8.10 22.75
CA VAL A 850 -16.14 -8.30 21.44
C VAL A 850 -16.21 -7.02 20.65
N VAL A 851 -15.07 -6.49 20.25
CA VAL A 851 -14.94 -5.31 19.39
C VAL A 851 -14.50 -5.77 18.01
N ASP A 852 -15.32 -5.53 17.00
CA ASP A 852 -14.97 -5.87 15.61
C ASP A 852 -14.21 -4.70 14.97
N TYR A 853 -12.98 -4.99 14.54
CA TYR A 853 -12.07 -4.05 13.90
C TYR A 853 -12.08 -4.28 12.39
N ARG A 854 -12.57 -3.30 11.63
CA ARG A 854 -12.60 -3.35 10.17
C ARG A 854 -11.41 -2.64 9.56
N ALA A 855 -10.61 -3.33 8.76
CA ALA A 855 -9.64 -2.76 7.83
C ALA A 855 -9.96 -3.16 6.37
N PRO A 856 -9.80 -2.27 5.38
CA PRO A 856 -9.44 -0.85 5.51
C PRO A 856 -10.50 -0.02 6.27
N ARG A 857 -10.06 0.97 7.05
CA ARG A 857 -10.91 1.88 7.84
C ARG A 857 -11.78 2.74 6.94
N MET A 858 -11.29 3.08 5.76
CA MET A 858 -11.99 3.88 4.74
C MET A 858 -13.33 3.29 4.33
N ASP A 859 -13.44 1.96 4.28
CA ASP A 859 -14.70 1.31 3.93
C ASP A 859 -15.74 1.43 5.03
N GLN A 860 -15.31 1.45 6.30
CA GLN A 860 -16.20 1.73 7.41
C GLN A 860 -16.66 3.19 7.35
N TRP A 861 -15.74 4.10 7.08
CA TRP A 861 -16.02 5.52 7.00
C TRP A 861 -17.03 5.86 5.90
N SER A 862 -16.83 5.31 4.70
CA SER A 862 -17.72 5.52 3.56
C SER A 862 -19.11 4.90 3.79
N ALA A 863 -19.18 3.73 4.44
CA ALA A 863 -20.44 3.11 4.82
C ALA A 863 -21.21 3.94 5.85
N ILE A 864 -20.54 4.50 6.86
CA ILE A 864 -21.16 5.41 7.84
C ILE A 864 -21.71 6.64 7.12
N TRP A 865 -20.90 7.27 6.27
CA TRP A 865 -21.34 8.42 5.50
C TRP A 865 -22.63 8.11 4.71
N LYS A 866 -22.63 7.06 3.88
CA LYS A 866 -23.78 6.71 3.03
C LYS A 866 -25.00 6.26 3.84
N ASN A 867 -24.82 5.40 4.84
CA ASN A 867 -25.95 4.76 5.54
C ASN A 867 -26.51 5.61 6.68
N VAL A 868 -25.68 6.40 7.37
CA VAL A 868 -26.08 7.17 8.57
C VAL A 868 -26.43 8.62 8.25
N PHE A 869 -25.77 9.21 7.26
CA PHE A 869 -25.91 10.62 6.89
C PHE A 869 -26.69 10.82 5.57
N GLY A 870 -26.94 9.74 4.82
CA GLY A 870 -27.89 9.71 3.72
C GLY A 870 -27.39 10.42 2.47
N ASP A 871 -28.24 11.29 1.89
CA ASP A 871 -28.02 11.93 0.59
C ASP A 871 -27.03 13.12 0.63
N LEU A 872 -26.32 13.37 1.75
CA LEU A 872 -25.32 14.43 1.82
C LEU A 872 -24.12 14.10 0.91
N SER A 873 -23.59 15.10 0.20
CA SER A 873 -22.29 14.93 -0.45
C SER A 873 -21.21 14.67 0.62
N TYR A 874 -20.06 14.11 0.22
CA TYR A 874 -18.99 13.86 1.18
C TYR A 874 -18.49 15.18 1.81
N GLU A 875 -18.42 16.25 1.01
CA GLU A 875 -18.09 17.58 1.49
C GLU A 875 -19.12 18.12 2.49
N GLU A 876 -20.43 18.08 2.18
CA GLU A 876 -21.48 18.51 3.12
C GLU A 876 -21.45 17.67 4.40
N PHE A 877 -21.19 16.38 4.24
CA PHE A 877 -20.99 15.47 5.34
C PHE A 877 -19.82 15.92 6.20
N VAL A 878 -18.60 16.15 5.72
CA VAL A 878 -17.49 16.53 6.61
C VAL A 878 -17.58 17.98 7.11
N CYS A 879 -18.06 18.89 6.25
CA CYS A 879 -17.90 20.34 6.39
C CYS A 879 -19.14 21.09 6.93
N SER A 880 -20.31 20.47 7.00
CA SER A 880 -21.52 21.22 7.44
C SER A 880 -21.37 21.78 8.85
N ASP A 881 -21.56 23.09 9.01
CA ASP A 881 -21.60 23.81 10.29
C ASP A 881 -22.93 23.62 11.07
N GLU A 882 -23.85 22.81 10.55
CA GLU A 882 -25.09 22.50 11.27
C GLU A 882 -24.73 21.77 12.57
N GLU A 883 -25.03 22.40 13.71
CA GLU A 883 -24.66 21.91 15.04
C GLU A 883 -25.08 20.44 15.25
N ALA A 884 -26.28 20.07 14.83
CA ALA A 884 -26.76 18.68 14.94
C ALA A 884 -25.93 17.68 14.13
N LEU A 885 -25.50 18.06 12.91
CA LEU A 885 -24.66 17.20 12.07
C LEU A 885 -23.22 17.17 12.59
N THR A 886 -22.66 18.31 12.97
CA THR A 886 -21.32 18.42 13.56
C THR A 886 -21.18 17.53 14.77
N LEU A 887 -22.14 17.58 15.70
CA LEU A 887 -22.13 16.78 16.91
C LEU A 887 -22.30 15.29 16.63
N LYS A 888 -23.20 14.93 15.70
CA LYS A 888 -23.41 13.53 15.29
C LYS A 888 -22.14 12.97 14.63
N ARG A 889 -21.47 13.71 13.76
CA ARG A 889 -20.20 13.27 13.13
C ARG A 889 -19.10 13.10 14.14
N TRP A 890 -18.96 14.07 15.03
CA TRP A 890 -17.98 14.02 16.10
C TRP A 890 -18.17 12.76 16.94
N GLU A 891 -19.40 12.41 17.32
CA GLU A 891 -19.70 11.15 18.03
C GLU A 891 -19.25 9.93 17.24
N TYR A 892 -19.63 9.83 15.96
CA TYR A 892 -19.28 8.67 15.14
C TYR A 892 -17.77 8.56 14.96
N ILE A 893 -17.05 9.68 14.85
CA ILE A 893 -15.58 9.65 14.77
C ILE A 893 -14.95 9.33 16.11
N ASP A 894 -15.51 9.83 17.22
CA ASP A 894 -14.99 9.61 18.56
C ASP A 894 -15.13 8.16 19.02
N THR A 895 -16.21 7.50 18.63
CA THR A 895 -16.54 6.16 19.12
C THR A 895 -16.57 5.11 18.02
N VAL A 896 -17.46 5.26 17.03
CA VAL A 896 -17.71 4.23 16.01
C VAL A 896 -16.49 3.98 15.12
N MET A 897 -15.82 5.05 14.69
CA MET A 897 -14.58 4.99 13.91
C MET A 897 -13.33 4.82 14.78
N ASN A 898 -13.48 4.59 16.07
CA ASN A 898 -12.36 4.41 17.01
C ASN A 898 -12.52 3.14 17.86
N PRO A 899 -12.54 1.95 17.22
CA PRO A 899 -12.72 0.67 17.90
C PRO A 899 -11.65 0.42 18.96
N MET A 900 -10.42 0.93 18.79
CA MET A 900 -9.36 0.76 19.79
C MET A 900 -9.62 1.57 21.07
N LYS A 901 -10.22 2.77 20.95
CA LYS A 901 -10.73 3.50 22.12
C LYS A 901 -11.87 2.76 22.81
N VAL A 902 -12.75 2.13 22.03
CA VAL A 902 -13.87 1.32 22.54
C VAL A 902 -13.34 0.15 23.36
N ALA A 903 -12.40 -0.61 22.80
CA ALA A 903 -11.73 -1.71 23.47
C ALA A 903 -11.05 -1.25 24.78
N SER A 904 -10.30 -0.15 24.73
CA SER A 904 -9.64 0.42 25.91
C SER A 904 -10.65 0.80 27.00
N ALA A 905 -11.74 1.50 26.65
CA ALA A 905 -12.75 1.94 27.61
C ALA A 905 -13.47 0.78 28.30
N TYR A 906 -13.72 -0.32 27.58
CA TYR A 906 -14.31 -1.53 28.15
C TYR A 906 -13.33 -2.28 29.06
N ALA A 907 -12.07 -2.39 28.66
CA ALA A 907 -11.03 -3.01 29.47
C ALA A 907 -10.78 -2.23 30.78
N GLU A 908 -10.86 -0.89 30.74
CA GLU A 908 -10.77 -0.02 31.93
C GLU A 908 -11.93 -0.23 32.93
N GLN A 909 -13.10 -0.72 32.48
CA GLN A 909 -14.18 -1.13 33.39
C GLN A 909 -13.90 -2.45 34.11
N GLY A 910 -12.88 -3.17 33.63
CA GLY A 910 -12.48 -4.46 34.15
C GLY A 910 -13.11 -5.65 33.43
N TRP A 911 -13.68 -5.48 32.25
CA TRP A 911 -14.15 -6.62 31.47
C TRP A 911 -13.05 -7.16 30.56
N ASN A 912 -13.17 -8.42 30.16
CA ASN A 912 -12.31 -8.95 29.10
C ASN A 912 -12.79 -8.41 27.76
N VAL A 913 -11.87 -8.17 26.84
CA VAL A 913 -12.14 -7.57 25.54
C VAL A 913 -11.46 -8.40 24.47
N ALA A 914 -12.24 -8.89 23.52
CA ALA A 914 -11.76 -9.58 22.33
C ALA A 914 -11.85 -8.62 21.13
N VAL A 915 -10.72 -8.17 20.60
CA VAL A 915 -10.68 -7.39 19.35
C VAL A 915 -10.51 -8.37 18.19
N ILE A 916 -11.45 -8.42 17.25
CA ILE A 916 -11.34 -9.29 16.07
C ILE A 916 -11.01 -8.42 14.87
N ASP A 917 -9.85 -8.64 14.24
CA ASP A 917 -9.48 -7.96 13.00
C ASP A 917 -10.14 -8.66 11.81
N TYR A 918 -11.09 -7.98 11.18
CA TYR A 918 -11.84 -8.45 10.03
C TYR A 918 -10.91 -8.80 8.86
N TYR A 919 -9.90 -7.97 8.58
CA TYR A 919 -9.00 -8.19 7.46
C TYR A 919 -8.16 -9.44 7.68
N GLY A 920 -7.50 -9.54 8.84
CA GLY A 920 -6.71 -10.71 9.16
C GLY A 920 -7.54 -11.99 9.29
N THR A 921 -8.79 -11.90 9.76
CA THR A 921 -9.73 -13.04 9.77
C THR A 921 -10.03 -13.54 8.35
N ASN A 922 -10.35 -12.64 7.43
CA ASN A 922 -10.58 -12.99 6.03
C ASN A 922 -9.30 -13.52 5.36
N HIS A 923 -8.15 -12.96 5.73
CA HIS A 923 -6.85 -13.38 5.21
C HIS A 923 -6.51 -14.83 5.56
N VAL A 924 -6.87 -15.29 6.77
CA VAL A 924 -6.73 -16.71 7.15
C VAL A 924 -7.89 -17.59 6.65
N GLY A 925 -8.69 -17.09 5.70
CA GLY A 925 -9.79 -17.81 5.08
C GLY A 925 -10.95 -18.10 6.03
N ARG A 926 -11.15 -17.29 7.08
CA ARG A 926 -12.21 -17.44 8.08
C ARG A 926 -13.22 -16.30 8.03
N ASP A 927 -14.37 -16.54 8.66
CA ASP A 927 -15.45 -15.56 8.82
C ASP A 927 -15.50 -15.03 10.26
N VAL A 928 -15.73 -13.73 10.43
CA VAL A 928 -15.71 -13.07 11.75
C VAL A 928 -16.75 -13.64 12.73
N ALA A 929 -17.93 -14.06 12.27
CA ALA A 929 -18.90 -14.68 13.16
C ALA A 929 -18.46 -16.09 13.60
N HIS A 930 -17.74 -16.80 12.74
CA HIS A 930 -17.16 -18.09 13.08
C HIS A 930 -15.98 -17.93 14.04
N VAL A 931 -15.08 -16.95 13.85
CA VAL A 931 -14.01 -16.63 14.81
C VAL A 931 -14.58 -16.24 16.18
N LEU A 932 -15.56 -15.33 16.22
CA LEU A 932 -16.26 -14.99 17.46
C LEU A 932 -16.83 -16.24 18.16
N SER A 933 -17.48 -17.11 17.40
CA SER A 933 -18.11 -18.30 17.97
C SER A 933 -17.09 -19.35 18.43
N CYS A 934 -16.01 -19.57 17.67
CA CYS A 934 -15.06 -20.64 17.93
C CYS A 934 -13.94 -20.24 18.90
N GLU A 935 -13.51 -18.98 18.86
CA GLU A 935 -12.31 -18.53 19.60
C GLU A 935 -12.65 -17.68 20.82
N VAL A 936 -13.84 -17.06 20.86
CA VAL A 936 -14.29 -16.25 22.02
C VAL A 936 -15.39 -16.96 22.82
N MET A 937 -16.37 -17.58 22.15
CA MET A 937 -17.47 -18.29 22.81
C MET A 937 -17.06 -19.73 23.16
N ASN A 938 -16.32 -19.88 24.26
CA ASN A 938 -15.80 -21.17 24.71
C ASN A 938 -16.81 -22.33 24.62
N GLY A 939 -16.41 -23.37 23.88
CA GLY A 939 -17.14 -24.63 23.79
C GLY A 939 -18.30 -24.68 22.80
N VAL A 940 -18.40 -23.71 21.88
CA VAL A 940 -19.10 -23.93 20.61
C VAL A 940 -18.41 -25.07 19.86
N ASP A 941 -19.19 -25.96 19.26
CA ASP A 941 -18.70 -27.08 18.48
C ASP A 941 -18.19 -26.59 17.12
N CYS A 942 -16.87 -26.55 16.98
CA CYS A 942 -16.18 -26.04 15.79
C CYS A 942 -15.32 -27.12 15.12
N GLU A 943 -15.17 -26.99 13.80
CA GLU A 943 -14.34 -27.81 12.93
C GLU A 943 -13.56 -26.84 12.02
N GLU A 944 -12.23 -26.88 12.09
CA GLU A 944 -11.33 -26.01 11.29
C GLU A 944 -11.59 -24.49 11.47
N GLY A 945 -12.01 -24.06 12.67
CA GLY A 945 -12.36 -22.65 12.93
C GLY A 945 -13.75 -22.26 12.44
N TRP A 946 -14.56 -23.20 11.95
CA TRP A 946 -15.96 -22.99 11.58
C TRP A 946 -16.89 -23.66 12.58
N VAL A 947 -17.95 -22.98 13.03
CA VAL A 947 -19.07 -23.64 13.72
C VAL A 947 -19.57 -24.83 12.88
N ARG A 948 -19.56 -26.03 13.48
CA ARG A 948 -19.95 -27.28 12.81
C ARG A 948 -21.35 -27.14 12.22
N ASP A 949 -21.54 -27.70 11.04
CA ASP A 949 -22.78 -27.62 10.24
C ASP A 949 -23.13 -26.24 9.67
N LEU A 950 -22.34 -25.19 9.96
CA LEU A 950 -22.57 -23.83 9.46
C LEU A 950 -21.45 -23.30 8.53
N LYS A 951 -20.52 -24.16 8.07
CA LYS A 951 -19.43 -23.78 7.13
C LYS A 951 -19.92 -23.06 5.86
N GLY A 952 -21.17 -23.32 5.44
CA GLY A 952 -21.80 -22.67 4.28
C GLY A 952 -22.49 -21.32 4.57
N GLU A 953 -22.61 -20.91 5.84
CA GLU A 953 -23.31 -19.69 6.27
C GLU A 953 -22.29 -18.57 6.51
N GLN A 954 -21.62 -18.15 5.44
CA GLN A 954 -20.66 -17.04 5.49
C GLN A 954 -21.37 -15.69 5.55
N ILE A 955 -20.78 -14.74 6.28
CA ILE A 955 -21.20 -13.36 6.25
C ILE A 955 -20.64 -12.72 4.98
N PRO A 956 -21.49 -12.19 4.10
CA PRO A 956 -20.98 -11.50 2.93
C PRO A 956 -20.13 -10.31 3.40
N PRO A 957 -19.00 -10.04 2.70
CA PRO A 957 -18.18 -8.90 3.03
C PRO A 957 -19.04 -7.63 3.01
N PRO A 958 -18.83 -6.72 3.98
CA PRO A 958 -19.60 -5.48 4.04
C PRO A 958 -19.47 -4.71 2.73
N SER A 959 -20.55 -4.06 2.32
CA SER A 959 -20.56 -3.30 1.08
C SER A 959 -19.46 -2.23 1.08
N TYR A 960 -18.73 -2.17 -0.03
CA TYR A 960 -17.73 -1.15 -0.31
C TYR A 960 -18.41 0.05 -0.96
N TYR A 961 -18.18 1.25 -0.43
CA TYR A 961 -18.65 2.50 -1.02
C TYR A 961 -17.44 3.35 -1.40
N GLN A 962 -17.28 3.63 -2.68
CA GLN A 962 -16.29 4.61 -3.14
C GLN A 962 -16.76 6.02 -2.76
N ILE A 963 -15.83 6.83 -2.27
CA ILE A 963 -15.99 8.28 -2.08
C ILE A 963 -15.43 8.91 -3.35
N ASP A 964 -16.26 9.00 -4.39
CA ASP A 964 -15.85 9.49 -5.71
C ASP A 964 -15.35 10.95 -5.66
N GLU A 965 -15.73 11.70 -4.61
CA GLU A 965 -15.28 13.07 -4.37
C GLU A 965 -13.84 13.18 -3.86
N LEU A 966 -13.19 12.07 -3.46
CA LEU A 966 -11.80 12.05 -3.02
C LEU A 966 -10.89 11.36 -4.06
N PRO A 967 -9.79 12.01 -4.49
CA PRO A 967 -8.71 11.36 -5.22
C PRO A 967 -8.21 10.08 -4.53
N TYR A 968 -7.57 9.19 -5.30
CA TYR A 968 -6.99 7.97 -4.73
C TYR A 968 -5.94 8.27 -3.65
N THR A 969 -5.09 9.28 -3.87
CA THR A 969 -4.10 9.77 -2.90
C THR A 969 -4.74 10.16 -1.57
N ASP A 970 -5.79 10.96 -1.62
CA ASP A 970 -6.51 11.48 -0.45
C ASP A 970 -7.20 10.36 0.34
N ARG A 971 -7.68 9.33 -0.35
CA ARG A 971 -8.25 8.14 0.30
C ARG A 971 -7.18 7.33 1.03
N ASN A 972 -5.98 7.19 0.45
CA ASN A 972 -4.87 6.49 1.07
C ASN A 972 -4.30 7.26 2.28
N GLU A 973 -4.15 8.57 2.17
CA GLU A 973 -3.75 9.42 3.29
C GLU A 973 -4.76 9.33 4.44
N LEU A 974 -6.05 9.34 4.10
CA LEU A 974 -7.10 9.23 5.11
C LEU A 974 -7.13 7.86 5.78
N GLU A 975 -6.89 6.78 5.03
CA GLU A 975 -6.69 5.44 5.59
C GLU A 975 -5.52 5.45 6.58
N GLN A 976 -4.35 5.98 6.17
CA GLN A 976 -3.19 6.08 7.06
C GLN A 976 -3.49 6.89 8.32
N ALA A 977 -4.24 7.99 8.23
CA ALA A 977 -4.62 8.77 9.40
C ALA A 977 -5.48 7.98 10.38
N PHE A 978 -6.42 7.17 9.90
CA PHE A 978 -7.18 6.27 10.77
C PHE A 978 -6.26 5.23 11.44
N LEU A 979 -5.39 4.58 10.68
CA LEU A 979 -4.45 3.60 11.24
C LEU A 979 -3.51 4.22 12.28
N PHE A 980 -2.98 5.42 12.02
CA PHE A 980 -2.15 6.14 12.98
C PHE A 980 -2.91 6.54 14.25
N ARG A 981 -4.21 6.82 14.12
CA ARG A 981 -5.07 7.03 15.29
C ARG A 981 -5.22 5.74 16.09
N ASP A 982 -5.39 4.60 15.44
CA ASP A 982 -5.48 3.29 16.08
C ASP A 982 -4.16 2.90 16.77
N CYS A 983 -3.00 3.23 16.17
CA CYS A 983 -1.67 3.04 16.76
C CYS A 983 -1.48 3.73 18.12
N SER A 984 -2.26 4.78 18.43
CA SER A 984 -2.20 5.47 19.73
C SER A 984 -2.63 4.58 20.90
N TYR A 985 -3.34 3.49 20.61
CA TYR A 985 -3.84 2.53 21.59
C TYR A 985 -3.02 1.24 21.66
N LYS A 986 -2.12 0.96 20.70
CA LYS A 986 -1.34 -0.30 20.63
C LYS A 986 -0.70 -0.64 21.98
N ALA A 987 0.09 0.28 22.54
CA ALA A 987 0.76 0.06 23.81
C ALA A 987 -0.20 -0.10 25.01
N ILE A 988 -1.39 0.49 24.96
CA ILE A 988 -2.41 0.37 26.01
C ILE A 988 -3.07 -1.01 25.95
N LEU A 989 -3.39 -1.48 24.74
CA LEU A 989 -4.11 -2.72 24.52
C LEU A 989 -3.20 -3.95 24.67
N GLU A 990 -2.02 -3.95 24.04
CA GLU A 990 -1.07 -5.08 24.13
C GLU A 990 -0.55 -5.33 25.56
N GLN A 991 -0.50 -4.29 26.40
CA GLN A 991 -0.07 -4.43 27.81
C GLN A 991 -1.22 -4.80 28.75
N ASN A 992 -2.47 -4.74 28.28
CA ASN A 992 -3.62 -5.01 29.12
C ASN A 992 -3.98 -6.50 29.04
N VAL A 993 -3.76 -7.21 30.14
CA VAL A 993 -4.08 -8.65 30.28
C VAL A 993 -5.57 -9.00 30.10
N ARG A 994 -6.43 -7.99 29.96
CA ARG A 994 -7.87 -8.16 29.67
C ARG A 994 -8.21 -7.93 28.20
N VAL A 995 -7.23 -7.68 27.34
CA VAL A 995 -7.46 -7.46 25.91
C VAL A 995 -6.74 -8.55 25.12
N ASP A 996 -7.50 -9.31 24.35
CA ASP A 996 -7.02 -10.27 23.39
C ASP A 996 -7.32 -9.76 21.98
N VAL A 997 -6.35 -9.83 21.07
CA VAL A 997 -6.50 -9.41 19.67
C VAL A 997 -6.38 -10.63 18.77
N TYR A 998 -7.44 -10.93 18.03
CA TYR A 998 -7.56 -12.08 17.16
C TYR A 998 -7.26 -11.70 15.71
N HIS A 999 -6.41 -12.51 15.06
CA HIS A 999 -5.99 -12.36 13.67
C HIS A 999 -5.46 -10.96 13.31
N GLN A 1000 -4.59 -10.37 14.13
CA GLN A 1000 -4.08 -8.99 14.03
C GLN A 1000 -3.25 -8.61 12.77
N LYS A 1001 -3.41 -9.31 11.65
CA LYS A 1001 -2.59 -9.09 10.45
C LYS A 1001 -2.86 -7.70 9.88
N LYS A 1002 -1.81 -6.90 9.72
CA LYS A 1002 -1.82 -5.47 9.31
C LYS A 1002 -2.33 -4.47 10.35
N LEU A 1003 -3.04 -4.88 11.40
CA LEU A 1003 -3.57 -3.98 12.45
C LEU A 1003 -2.49 -3.05 13.04
N TRP A 1004 -1.30 -3.60 13.30
CA TRP A 1004 -0.18 -2.87 13.93
C TRP A 1004 1.02 -2.61 13.01
N GLU A 1005 0.94 -3.02 11.75
CA GLU A 1005 2.06 -3.02 10.80
C GLU A 1005 2.59 -1.59 10.57
N VAL A 1006 1.68 -0.61 10.49
CA VAL A 1006 2.05 0.81 10.31
C VAL A 1006 2.45 1.52 11.62
N CYS A 1007 2.44 0.81 12.75
CA CYS A 1007 2.72 1.40 14.06
C CYS A 1007 4.23 1.37 14.38
N SER A 1008 4.91 2.48 14.13
CA SER A 1008 6.31 2.72 14.52
C SER A 1008 6.40 3.46 15.85
N ALA A 1009 7.35 3.06 16.70
CA ALA A 1009 7.66 3.77 17.95
C ALA A 1009 8.09 5.23 17.73
N GLU A 1010 8.62 5.55 16.54
CA GLU A 1010 9.08 6.89 16.18
C GLU A 1010 7.92 7.88 16.03
N ASN A 1011 6.73 7.37 15.74
CA ASN A 1011 5.52 8.15 15.47
C ASN A 1011 4.57 8.27 16.67
N GLU A 1012 4.97 7.80 17.85
CA GLU A 1012 4.10 7.77 19.05
C GLU A 1012 3.52 9.15 19.40
N PHE A 1013 4.30 10.21 19.18
CA PHE A 1013 3.83 11.58 19.40
C PHE A 1013 2.67 11.97 18.46
N LEU A 1014 2.75 11.56 17.20
CA LEU A 1014 1.73 11.82 16.19
C LEU A 1014 0.45 11.04 16.50
N TYR A 1015 0.61 9.77 16.88
CA TYR A 1015 -0.51 8.92 17.30
C TYR A 1015 -1.30 9.55 18.45
N ARG A 1016 -0.58 10.10 19.44
CA ARG A 1016 -1.21 10.82 20.58
C ARG A 1016 -1.97 12.08 20.17
N GLN A 1017 -1.56 12.77 19.10
CA GLN A 1017 -2.32 13.90 18.58
C GLN A 1017 -3.63 13.42 17.93
N LEU A 1018 -3.54 12.41 17.06
CA LEU A 1018 -4.71 11.84 16.39
C LEU A 1018 -5.70 11.17 17.34
N GLN A 1019 -5.28 10.84 18.56
CA GLN A 1019 -6.17 10.38 19.63
C GLN A 1019 -7.28 11.42 19.94
N SER A 1020 -7.00 12.71 19.77
CA SER A 1020 -7.98 13.79 19.96
C SER A 1020 -8.95 13.84 18.77
N THR A 1021 -10.23 13.58 19.03
CA THR A 1021 -11.28 13.66 18.01
C THR A 1021 -11.41 15.06 17.41
N ASP A 1022 -11.19 16.12 18.20
CA ASP A 1022 -11.21 17.49 17.68
C ASP A 1022 -10.07 17.74 16.67
N GLN A 1023 -8.88 17.22 16.96
CA GLN A 1023 -7.73 17.32 16.04
C GLN A 1023 -7.95 16.48 14.79
N PHE A 1024 -8.47 15.25 14.96
CA PHE A 1024 -8.81 14.38 13.86
C PHE A 1024 -9.89 15.01 12.95
N MET A 1025 -10.94 15.59 13.54
CA MET A 1025 -11.97 16.33 12.80
C MET A 1025 -11.40 17.51 12.03
N ALA A 1026 -10.50 18.28 12.64
CA ALA A 1026 -9.85 19.41 11.97
C ALA A 1026 -9.03 18.95 10.75
N LEU A 1027 -8.40 17.77 10.85
CA LEU A 1027 -7.64 17.14 9.76
C LEU A 1027 -8.55 16.67 8.62
N LEU A 1028 -9.70 16.07 8.91
CA LEU A 1028 -10.70 15.72 7.89
C LEU A 1028 -11.24 16.96 7.18
N GLN A 1029 -11.47 18.03 7.93
CA GLN A 1029 -11.98 19.29 7.39
C GLN A 1029 -10.93 20.04 6.57
N SER A 1030 -9.64 19.88 6.88
CA SER A 1030 -8.57 20.49 6.09
C SER A 1030 -8.36 19.79 4.75
N GLN A 1031 -8.54 18.47 4.68
CA GLN A 1031 -8.55 17.71 3.43
C GLN A 1031 -9.54 18.30 2.41
N LEU A 1032 -10.69 18.79 2.88
CA LEU A 1032 -11.74 19.38 2.05
C LEU A 1032 -11.74 20.92 2.05
N SER A 1033 -10.66 21.55 2.53
CA SER A 1033 -10.51 23.01 2.58
C SER A 1033 -11.65 23.77 3.30
N CYS A 1034 -12.31 23.13 4.27
CA CYS A 1034 -13.46 23.70 4.98
C CYS A 1034 -13.22 23.91 6.50
N GLY A 1035 -12.06 23.52 7.01
CA GLY A 1035 -11.67 23.64 8.41
C GLY A 1035 -10.95 24.94 8.77
N PRO A 1036 -10.89 25.32 10.07
CA PRO A 1036 -10.13 26.48 10.54
C PRO A 1036 -8.61 26.26 10.55
N SER A 1037 -8.15 25.02 10.34
CA SER A 1037 -6.74 24.64 10.32
C SER A 1037 -6.16 24.66 8.91
N SER A 1038 -5.03 25.34 8.74
CA SER A 1038 -4.23 25.34 7.51
C SER A 1038 -3.29 24.13 7.38
N ILE A 1039 -3.49 23.08 8.18
CA ILE A 1039 -2.62 21.89 8.20
C ILE A 1039 -3.23 20.89 7.22
N SER A 1040 -2.60 20.68 6.06
CA SER A 1040 -3.03 19.62 5.14
C SER A 1040 -2.78 18.25 5.75
N LEU A 1041 -3.59 17.28 5.34
CA LEU A 1041 -3.47 15.89 5.79
C LEU A 1041 -2.10 15.31 5.41
N SER A 1042 -1.69 15.51 4.16
CA SER A 1042 -0.35 15.19 3.66
C SER A 1042 0.77 15.73 4.55
N ASN A 1043 0.76 17.01 4.90
CA ASN A 1043 1.78 17.64 5.75
C ASN A 1043 1.78 17.09 7.18
N PHE A 1044 0.60 16.73 7.69
CA PHE A 1044 0.51 16.10 9.01
C PHE A 1044 1.12 14.70 8.99
N LEU A 1045 0.87 13.91 7.94
CA LEU A 1045 1.39 12.55 7.80
C LEU A 1045 2.87 12.52 7.39
N SER A 1046 3.34 13.42 6.52
CA SER A 1046 4.74 13.48 6.09
C SER A 1046 5.68 14.04 7.16
N GLY A 1047 5.15 14.80 8.12
CA GLY A 1047 5.89 15.25 9.32
C GLY A 1047 6.42 14.10 10.21
N VAL A 1048 6.06 12.85 9.90
CA VAL A 1048 6.54 11.59 10.49
C VAL A 1048 8.06 11.39 10.35
N GLU A 1049 8.68 11.79 9.25
CA GLU A 1049 10.14 11.59 9.09
C GLU A 1049 11.00 12.62 9.84
N GLN A 1050 10.44 13.77 10.22
CA GLN A 1050 11.23 14.88 10.77
C GLN A 1050 11.32 14.92 12.31
N TYR A 1051 10.56 14.09 13.03
CA TYR A 1051 10.61 14.08 14.50
C TYR A 1051 11.62 13.09 15.05
N ASN A 1052 12.91 13.39 14.93
CA ASN A 1052 13.97 12.59 15.58
C ASN A 1052 13.97 12.83 17.11
N PRO A 1053 13.59 11.85 17.96
CA PRO A 1053 13.58 12.02 19.41
C PRO A 1053 14.99 12.23 20.01
N ASN A 1054 16.06 12.02 19.23
CA ASN A 1054 17.42 12.34 19.66
C ASN A 1054 17.71 13.85 19.73
N GLY A 1055 16.86 14.71 19.17
CA GLY A 1055 16.91 16.16 19.40
C GLY A 1055 16.76 16.53 20.89
N GLY A 1056 16.04 15.72 21.67
CA GLY A 1056 15.87 15.88 23.12
C GLY A 1056 17.11 15.50 23.95
N ARG A 1057 18.06 14.74 23.40
CA ARG A 1057 19.33 14.43 24.09
C ARG A 1057 20.25 15.65 24.17
N SER A 1058 20.11 16.65 23.29
CA SER A 1058 20.84 17.93 23.42
C SER A 1058 20.36 18.74 24.63
N HIS A 1059 19.06 18.69 24.96
CA HIS A 1059 18.51 19.29 26.17
C HIS A 1059 18.86 18.50 27.43
N LEU A 1060 18.89 17.16 27.39
CA LEU A 1060 19.36 16.36 28.52
C LEU A 1060 20.86 16.49 28.73
N ALA A 1061 21.67 16.61 27.67
CA ALA A 1061 23.10 16.94 27.71
C ALA A 1061 23.32 18.38 28.21
N GLY A 1062 22.49 19.33 27.80
CA GLY A 1062 22.50 20.70 28.31
C GLY A 1062 22.12 20.79 29.79
N VAL A 1063 21.13 20.00 30.24
CA VAL A 1063 20.71 19.92 31.64
C VAL A 1063 21.73 19.13 32.48
N THR A 1064 22.30 18.03 31.99
CA THR A 1064 23.38 17.33 32.70
C THR A 1064 24.67 18.14 32.72
N MET A 1065 24.98 18.91 31.67
CA MET A 1065 26.12 19.84 31.66
C MET A 1065 25.84 21.05 32.57
N ALA A 1066 24.61 21.54 32.65
CA ALA A 1066 24.22 22.59 33.59
C ALA A 1066 24.23 22.08 35.05
N VAL A 1067 23.79 20.85 35.30
CA VAL A 1067 23.86 20.18 36.61
C VAL A 1067 25.31 19.87 36.99
N ALA A 1068 26.14 19.45 36.03
CA ALA A 1068 27.57 19.25 36.23
C ALA A 1068 28.29 20.58 36.46
N LEU A 1069 27.95 21.65 35.73
CA LEU A 1069 28.46 23.00 35.93
C LEU A 1069 28.00 23.56 37.28
N LEU A 1070 26.75 23.34 37.68
CA LEU A 1070 26.24 23.70 39.01
C LEU A 1070 26.93 22.89 40.10
N ALA A 1071 27.16 21.59 39.91
CA ALA A 1071 27.91 20.75 40.85
C ALA A 1071 29.37 21.20 40.97
N VAL A 1072 30.01 21.57 39.87
CA VAL A 1072 31.36 22.18 39.82
C VAL A 1072 31.34 23.55 40.49
N LEU A 1073 30.33 24.38 40.25
CA LEU A 1073 30.18 25.68 40.90
C LEU A 1073 29.98 25.51 42.41
N PHE A 1074 29.16 24.53 42.85
CA PHE A 1074 28.96 24.18 44.25
C PHE A 1074 30.23 23.62 44.88
N THR A 1075 31.03 22.82 44.16
CA THR A 1075 32.33 22.36 44.67
C THR A 1075 33.35 23.49 44.72
N ILE A 1076 33.35 24.42 43.78
CA ILE A 1076 34.20 25.63 43.83
C ILE A 1076 33.77 26.53 44.98
N ILE A 1077 32.47 26.73 45.19
CA ILE A 1077 31.94 27.51 46.32
C ILE A 1077 32.26 26.80 47.64
N ALA A 1078 32.07 25.49 47.74
CA ALA A 1078 32.41 24.68 48.91
C ALA A 1078 33.92 24.70 49.17
N PHE A 1079 34.76 24.64 48.13
CA PHE A 1079 36.21 24.75 48.20
C PHE A 1079 36.63 26.17 48.60
N TYR A 1080 35.96 27.21 48.09
CA TYR A 1080 36.18 28.60 48.48
C TYR A 1080 35.77 28.84 49.93
N LEU A 1081 34.64 28.27 50.38
CA LEU A 1081 34.18 28.29 51.77
C LEU A 1081 35.07 27.44 52.68
N ALA A 1082 35.62 26.32 52.20
CA ALA A 1082 36.59 25.49 52.91
C ALA A 1082 37.96 26.18 53.00
N MET A 1083 38.40 26.90 51.96
CA MET A 1083 39.57 27.77 52.00
C MET A 1083 39.34 28.97 52.92
N ARG A 1084 38.13 29.52 52.96
CA ARG A 1084 37.75 30.59 53.90
C ARG A 1084 37.70 30.06 55.34
N ARG A 1085 37.18 28.85 55.57
CA ARG A 1085 37.22 28.15 56.86
C ARG A 1085 38.64 27.74 57.26
N SER A 1086 39.50 27.35 56.32
CA SER A 1086 40.93 27.03 56.54
C SER A 1086 41.73 28.28 56.92
N ARG A 1087 41.40 29.45 56.37
CA ARG A 1087 41.97 30.73 56.80
C ARG A 1087 41.47 31.17 58.19
N VAL A 1088 40.32 30.68 58.64
CA VAL A 1088 39.78 30.91 59.99
C VAL A 1088 40.28 29.84 60.99
N ALA A 1089 40.50 28.60 60.54
CA ALA A 1089 40.99 27.47 61.35
C ALA A 1089 42.52 27.48 61.56
N LYS A 1090 43.30 28.18 60.74
CA LYS A 1090 44.74 28.45 60.99
C LYS A 1090 45.02 29.42 62.16
N ARG A 1091 44.01 29.78 62.97
CA ARG A 1091 44.17 30.51 64.24
C ARG A 1091 43.68 29.75 65.48
N ALA A 1092 43.28 28.49 65.36
CA ALA A 1092 42.87 27.69 66.51
C ALA A 1092 43.50 26.29 66.46
N ALA A 1093 44.36 26.02 67.46
CA ALA A 1093 44.87 24.73 67.90
C ALA A 1093 45.88 24.02 66.95
N HIS A 1094 47.19 24.29 67.00
CA HIS A 1094 48.18 23.90 68.01
C HIS A 1094 47.68 23.45 69.40
N GLU A 1095 48.03 22.20 69.73
CA GLU A 1095 48.12 21.55 71.05
C GLU A 1095 47.27 20.28 71.22
N LEU A 1096 48.01 19.24 71.68
CA LEU A 1096 47.63 17.91 72.18
C LEU A 1096 47.43 16.80 71.12
N SER A 1097 48.45 15.98 70.83
CA SER A 1097 49.22 15.02 71.66
C SER A 1097 48.57 13.63 71.68
N ASP A 1098 49.22 12.75 70.90
CA ASP A 1098 49.58 11.36 71.18
C ASP A 1098 48.51 10.36 71.65
N GLY A 1099 48.21 9.40 70.76
CA GLY A 1099 48.83 8.09 70.94
C GLY A 1099 47.95 6.84 70.86
N VAL A 1100 48.37 5.93 69.95
CA VAL A 1100 48.56 4.47 70.17
C VAL A 1100 47.42 3.48 69.82
N PHE A 1101 47.65 2.83 68.66
CA PHE A 1101 47.61 1.38 68.33
C PHE A 1101 46.35 0.48 68.48
N ARG A 1102 46.03 -0.14 67.31
CA ARG A 1102 45.77 -1.58 66.99
C ARG A 1102 44.45 -2.29 67.37
N ASP A 1103 43.87 -2.89 66.32
CA ASP A 1103 43.49 -4.31 66.12
C ASP A 1103 42.02 -4.55 65.67
N SER A 1104 41.88 -5.21 64.50
CA SER A 1104 40.75 -6.11 64.15
C SER A 1104 40.85 -7.39 65.01
N PRO A 1105 39.79 -8.22 65.27
CA PRO A 1105 39.15 -9.07 64.23
C PRO A 1105 37.72 -9.62 64.54
N GLY A 1106 37.17 -10.44 63.61
CA GLY A 1106 36.39 -11.67 63.89
C GLY A 1106 34.86 -11.52 64.05
N VAL A 1107 33.99 -12.11 63.21
CA VAL A 1107 33.61 -13.54 63.00
C VAL A 1107 32.40 -14.00 63.85
N ASP A 1108 31.53 -14.82 63.23
CA ASP A 1108 30.33 -15.57 63.68
C ASP A 1108 29.00 -14.78 63.74
N GLY A 1109 27.86 -15.22 63.18
CA GLY A 1109 27.41 -16.53 62.72
C GLY A 1109 26.45 -17.17 63.74
N ARG A 1110 25.11 -17.13 63.49
CA ARG A 1110 24.09 -18.18 63.81
C ARG A 1110 22.63 -17.68 63.79
N VAL A 1111 21.84 -18.30 62.90
CA VAL A 1111 20.56 -19.06 63.09
C VAL A 1111 19.55 -18.63 64.18
N GLY A 1112 18.37 -18.17 63.70
CA GLY A 1112 16.94 -18.21 64.18
C GLY A 1112 16.54 -18.39 65.67
N PRO A 1113 15.22 -18.54 66.01
CA PRO A 1113 13.98 -18.43 65.23
C PRO A 1113 12.78 -17.70 65.93
N PHE A 1114 11.66 -17.59 65.20
CA PHE A 1114 10.22 -17.48 65.58
C PHE A 1114 9.77 -17.27 67.05
N ARG A 1115 8.90 -16.27 67.27
CA ARG A 1115 7.50 -16.32 67.81
C ARG A 1115 7.03 -14.91 68.17
N ASP A 1116 5.94 -14.43 67.56
CA ASP A 1116 4.53 -14.49 68.02
C ASP A 1116 4.15 -13.50 69.13
N GLU A 1117 2.89 -13.07 69.02
CA GLU A 1117 2.06 -12.29 69.94
C GLU A 1117 2.27 -10.75 69.95
N SER A 1118 1.25 -9.89 70.12
CA SER A 1118 -0.20 -9.91 69.92
C SER A 1118 -0.73 -8.53 70.38
N VAL A 1119 -1.86 -8.09 69.81
CA VAL A 1119 -3.01 -7.49 70.54
C VAL A 1119 -2.94 -6.02 71.05
N THR A 1120 -3.75 -5.18 70.36
CA THR A 1120 -4.61 -4.04 70.82
C THR A 1120 -3.93 -2.82 71.49
N GLN A 1121 -4.40 -1.57 71.39
CA GLN A 1121 -5.77 -1.05 71.42
C GLN A 1121 -5.81 0.48 71.05
N VAL A 1122 -6.82 0.92 70.28
CA VAL A 1122 -7.66 2.16 70.42
C VAL A 1122 -7.00 3.51 70.79
N SER A 1123 -7.18 4.55 69.96
CA SER A 1123 -7.90 5.80 70.34
C SER A 1123 -8.00 6.84 69.21
N GLU A 1124 -9.25 7.15 68.84
CA GLU A 1124 -9.86 8.47 68.57
C GLU A 1124 -9.23 9.50 67.59
N CYS A 1125 -10.12 10.02 66.72
CA CYS A 1125 -9.96 11.18 65.84
C CYS A 1125 -9.54 12.46 66.59
N PRO A 1126 -8.99 13.45 65.86
CA PRO A 1126 -9.80 14.65 65.64
C PRO A 1126 -9.63 15.31 64.25
N ASP A 1127 -10.70 16.00 63.84
CA ASP A 1127 -10.77 16.91 62.69
C ASP A 1127 -10.02 18.24 62.91
N SER A 1128 -9.65 18.82 61.76
CA SER A 1128 -9.51 20.26 61.43
C SER A 1128 -8.29 21.04 61.91
N VAL A 1129 -7.52 21.60 60.94
CA VAL A 1129 -6.93 22.98 60.88
C VAL A 1129 -6.57 23.24 59.40
N GLU A 1130 -7.30 24.07 58.64
CA GLU A 1130 -7.02 25.49 58.33
C GLU A 1130 -5.65 25.77 57.69
N LEU A 1131 -5.64 26.17 56.40
CA LEU A 1131 -4.50 26.87 55.77
C LEU A 1131 -5.00 28.14 55.07
N THR A 1132 -4.53 29.27 55.59
CA THR A 1132 -4.71 30.64 55.12
C THR A 1132 -3.68 31.02 54.05
N VAL A 1133 -4.15 31.85 53.12
CA VAL A 1133 -3.41 32.61 52.09
C VAL A 1133 -2.85 33.92 52.68
N GLU A 1134 -1.68 34.37 52.22
CA GLU A 1134 -1.23 35.78 52.04
C GLU A 1134 0.22 35.75 51.45
N GLU A 1135 0.75 36.63 50.58
CA GLU A 1135 0.29 37.64 49.61
C GLU A 1135 1.56 38.31 48.99
N LEU A 1136 1.38 39.10 47.92
CA LEU A 1136 2.22 40.21 47.36
C LEU A 1136 3.21 39.82 46.22
N ASP A 1137 3.27 40.49 45.05
CA ASP A 1137 2.98 41.89 44.69
C ASP A 1137 2.54 42.09 43.21
N GLU A 1138 1.72 43.12 42.98
CA GLU A 1138 1.30 43.76 41.71
C GLU A 1138 2.27 44.95 41.36
N PRO A 1139 2.27 45.63 40.17
CA PRO A 1139 1.11 46.39 39.65
C PRO A 1139 0.94 46.64 38.12
N GLN A 1140 -0.35 46.73 37.70
CA GLN A 1140 -1.07 47.74 36.86
C GLN A 1140 -0.50 48.29 35.51
N GLY A 1141 -1.30 48.49 34.45
CA GLY A 1141 -2.77 48.44 34.31
C GLY A 1141 -3.36 48.77 32.91
N GLN A 1142 -4.67 48.45 32.79
CA GLN A 1142 -5.80 49.07 32.03
C GLN A 1142 -5.61 49.49 30.55
N THR A 1143 -6.49 49.10 29.61
CA THR A 1143 -7.87 49.63 29.38
C THR A 1143 -8.54 48.73 28.31
N TYR A 1144 -9.74 48.14 28.46
CA TYR A 1144 -11.03 48.74 28.03
C TYR A 1144 -12.23 47.87 28.44
N LEU A 1145 -13.27 48.52 28.95
CA LEU A 1145 -14.61 47.98 29.23
C LEU A 1145 -15.63 48.92 28.55
N LYS A 1146 -16.77 48.36 28.08
CA LYS A 1146 -18.06 49.00 27.72
C LYS A 1146 -18.32 49.46 26.27
N LYS A 1147 -19.17 48.68 25.58
CA LYS A 1147 -20.28 49.05 24.66
C LYS A 1147 -20.86 47.71 24.15
N VAL A 1148 -22.13 47.30 24.21
CA VAL A 1148 -23.43 47.92 24.48
C VAL A 1148 -24.41 46.80 24.90
N GLN A 1149 -25.02 46.92 26.10
CA GLN A 1149 -26.38 46.44 26.36
C GLN A 1149 -27.28 47.68 26.37
N LYS A 1150 -27.96 48.01 25.25
CA LYS A 1150 -29.22 48.77 25.21
C LYS A 1150 -29.79 48.93 23.79
N SER A 1151 -30.80 48.11 23.48
CA SER A 1151 -32.01 48.44 22.70
C SER A 1151 -32.94 47.23 22.84
N LEU A 1152 -33.65 47.05 23.96
CA LEU A 1152 -35.01 47.56 24.20
C LEU A 1152 -35.94 47.59 22.97
N LYS A 1153 -36.97 46.74 23.08
CA LYS A 1153 -38.39 46.98 22.80
C LYS A 1153 -38.86 46.93 21.34
N GLY A 1154 -39.71 45.93 21.10
CA GLY A 1154 -41.12 46.21 20.80
C GLY A 1154 -41.74 45.34 19.72
N GLY A 1155 -42.78 44.58 20.08
CA GLY A 1155 -43.66 43.95 19.10
C GLY A 1155 -44.49 42.79 19.62
N ALA A 1156 -45.42 43.05 20.55
CA ALA A 1156 -46.52 42.15 20.84
C ALA A 1156 -47.77 42.64 20.08
N ILE A 1157 -48.37 41.81 19.22
CA ILE A 1157 -49.79 41.87 18.76
C ILE A 1157 -50.19 40.43 18.38
N ALA A 1158 -51.01 39.74 19.18
CA ALA A 1158 -52.40 39.32 18.87
C ALA A 1158 -52.59 38.73 17.46
N GLY A 1159 -53.12 37.53 17.23
CA GLY A 1159 -54.23 36.82 17.87
C GLY A 1159 -55.09 36.20 16.75
N GLN A 1160 -55.95 35.24 17.12
CA GLN A 1160 -56.98 34.56 16.30
C GLN A 1160 -56.46 33.43 15.38
N SER A 1161 -56.86 32.17 15.57
CA SER A 1161 -58.20 31.55 15.57
C SER A 1161 -58.74 31.26 14.16
N VAL A 1162 -59.38 30.08 14.04
CA VAL A 1162 -60.47 29.73 13.12
C VAL A 1162 -60.10 28.92 11.85
N ARG A 1163 -60.58 27.65 11.88
CA ARG A 1163 -61.25 26.85 10.80
C ARG A 1163 -60.41 26.31 9.64
N SER A 1164 -60.39 25.00 9.41
CA SER A 1164 -61.47 24.09 8.94
C SER A 1164 -61.82 24.21 7.44
N GLY A 1165 -61.18 23.34 6.64
CA GLY A 1165 -61.63 22.75 5.36
C GLY A 1165 -61.97 23.69 4.20
N PRO A 1166 -62.49 23.18 3.06
CA PRO A 1166 -62.49 21.79 2.58
C PRO A 1166 -62.18 21.65 1.06
N TYR A 1167 -62.10 20.41 0.55
CA TYR A 1167 -62.61 19.92 -0.75
C TYR A 1167 -62.44 20.74 -2.06
N ARG A 1168 -61.73 20.15 -3.04
CA ARG A 1168 -62.16 19.71 -4.40
C ARG A 1168 -60.99 19.81 -5.39
N ASP A 1169 -60.59 18.74 -6.09
CA ASP A 1169 -61.27 17.93 -7.12
C ASP A 1169 -61.27 18.62 -8.49
N ASP A 1170 -60.62 17.97 -9.46
CA ASP A 1170 -60.94 17.83 -10.89
C ASP A 1170 -59.64 17.49 -11.67
N SER A 1171 -59.46 16.23 -12.10
CA SER A 1171 -59.84 15.69 -13.43
C SER A 1171 -58.59 15.67 -14.35
N GLU A 1172 -58.26 14.73 -15.25
CA GLU A 1172 -58.84 13.59 -15.97
C GLU A 1172 -57.62 12.70 -16.36
N GLY A 1173 -57.64 11.41 -16.72
CA GLY A 1173 -58.66 10.41 -16.98
C GLY A 1173 -58.05 9.26 -17.82
N LYS A 1174 -58.64 8.06 -17.65
CA LYS A 1174 -58.68 6.89 -18.59
C LYS A 1174 -57.39 6.03 -18.70
N SER A 1175 -57.43 4.69 -18.70
CA SER A 1175 -58.56 3.75 -18.75
C SER A 1175 -58.13 2.28 -18.52
N ARG A 1176 -59.02 1.54 -17.83
CA ARG A 1176 -59.46 0.13 -18.04
C ARG A 1176 -58.53 -1.03 -17.67
N GLU A 1177 -58.88 -1.81 -16.64
CA GLU A 1177 -59.85 -2.95 -16.59
C GLU A 1177 -59.23 -4.21 -17.24
N ARG A 1178 -59.12 -5.42 -16.65
CA ARG A 1178 -59.92 -6.20 -15.67
C ARG A 1178 -59.06 -7.42 -15.26
N SER A 1179 -58.88 -7.86 -14.01
CA SER A 1179 -59.78 -8.27 -12.91
C SER A 1179 -60.03 -9.79 -12.82
N TYR A 1180 -59.65 -10.37 -11.66
CA TYR A 1180 -60.36 -11.39 -10.85
C TYR A 1180 -60.48 -12.81 -11.43
N SER A 1181 -60.48 -13.93 -10.69
CA SER A 1181 -60.72 -14.35 -9.29
C SER A 1181 -60.32 -15.84 -9.25
N GLY A 1182 -59.99 -16.57 -8.18
CA GLY A 1182 -60.36 -16.55 -6.76
C GLY A 1182 -60.59 -18.01 -6.29
N GLU A 1183 -60.25 -18.28 -5.03
CA GLU A 1183 -60.77 -19.31 -4.09
C GLU A 1183 -60.39 -20.82 -4.18
N ASP A 1184 -59.70 -21.25 -3.10
CA ASP A 1184 -59.94 -22.36 -2.16
C ASP A 1184 -60.16 -23.84 -2.57
N ARG A 1185 -59.27 -24.73 -2.06
CA ARG A 1185 -59.53 -25.85 -1.09
C ARG A 1185 -58.50 -27.02 -1.18
N VAL A 1186 -57.64 -27.16 -0.16
CA VAL A 1186 -57.36 -28.30 0.77
C VAL A 1186 -57.91 -29.72 0.40
N PRO A 1187 -57.35 -30.90 0.84
CA PRO A 1187 -55.99 -31.34 1.24
C PRO A 1187 -55.55 -32.72 0.65
N SER A 1188 -54.33 -33.20 1.00
CA SER A 1188 -54.06 -34.49 1.68
C SER A 1188 -52.91 -35.35 1.12
N ASN A 1189 -52.03 -35.78 2.06
CA ASN A 1189 -51.35 -37.09 2.20
C ASN A 1189 -50.46 -37.59 1.06
N ALA A 1190 -49.42 -38.39 1.26
CA ALA A 1190 -48.57 -38.85 2.37
C ALA A 1190 -47.57 -39.83 1.70
N SER A 1191 -46.43 -40.02 2.34
CA SER A 1191 -45.62 -41.26 2.35
C SER A 1191 -44.64 -41.55 1.19
N THR A 1192 -43.36 -41.36 1.51
CA THR A 1192 -42.31 -42.40 1.68
C THR A 1192 -42.22 -43.54 0.65
N VAL A 1193 -41.00 -43.77 0.10
CA VAL A 1193 -40.21 -45.03 0.20
C VAL A 1193 -39.04 -45.08 -0.82
N VAL A 1194 -37.80 -45.00 -0.29
CA VAL A 1194 -36.64 -45.93 -0.41
C VAL A 1194 -35.99 -46.25 -1.79
N MET A 1195 -34.74 -45.79 -1.88
CA MET A 1195 -33.46 -46.43 -2.29
C MET A 1195 -33.23 -47.15 -3.64
N LYS A 1196 -32.09 -46.73 -4.22
CA LYS A 1196 -30.91 -47.50 -4.71
C LYS A 1196 -30.86 -48.07 -6.14
N LYS A 1197 -29.72 -47.72 -6.75
CA LYS A 1197 -28.69 -48.54 -7.44
C LYS A 1197 -28.69 -48.63 -8.99
N SER A 1198 -27.60 -48.05 -9.53
CA SER A 1198 -26.52 -48.66 -10.32
C SER A 1198 -26.64 -48.90 -11.83
N ALA A 1199 -25.66 -48.32 -12.53
CA ALA A 1199 -24.72 -48.91 -13.50
C ALA A 1199 -25.16 -49.28 -14.93
N GLY A 1200 -24.43 -48.71 -15.90
CA GLY A 1200 -23.66 -49.53 -16.86
C GLY A 1200 -24.01 -49.46 -18.36
N HIS A 1201 -23.03 -48.98 -19.14
CA HIS A 1201 -22.50 -49.55 -20.41
C HIS A 1201 -23.16 -49.31 -21.80
N GLN A 1202 -22.29 -48.82 -22.70
CA GLN A 1202 -21.93 -49.31 -24.06
C GLN A 1202 -22.63 -48.85 -25.37
N SER A 1203 -21.78 -48.21 -26.20
CA SER A 1203 -21.46 -48.43 -27.64
C SER A 1203 -22.38 -48.00 -28.81
N PHE A 1204 -21.82 -47.12 -29.68
CA PHE A 1204 -21.78 -46.99 -31.18
C PHE A 1204 -22.93 -47.55 -32.08
N PRO A 1205 -23.23 -47.05 -33.32
CA PRO A 1205 -22.25 -46.69 -34.39
C PRO A 1205 -22.62 -45.65 -35.51
N ASN A 1206 -21.60 -45.29 -36.30
CA ASN A 1206 -21.43 -45.00 -37.75
C ASN A 1206 -22.43 -44.25 -38.67
N GLU A 1207 -21.80 -43.35 -39.47
CA GLU A 1207 -21.84 -43.16 -40.95
C GLU A 1207 -22.85 -42.22 -41.66
N ASP A 1208 -22.25 -41.31 -42.45
CA ASP A 1208 -22.49 -41.03 -43.88
C ASP A 1208 -23.26 -39.77 -44.39
N ILE A 1209 -22.48 -38.96 -45.15
CA ILE A 1209 -22.70 -38.50 -46.56
C ILE A 1209 -23.27 -37.09 -46.87
N LEU A 1210 -22.35 -36.28 -47.44
CA LEU A 1210 -22.41 -35.41 -48.64
C LEU A 1210 -23.52 -34.37 -48.85
N LEU A 1211 -23.09 -33.13 -49.11
CA LEU A 1211 -23.27 -32.45 -50.42
C LEU A 1211 -22.16 -31.44 -50.67
N LYS A 1212 -21.83 -31.26 -51.95
CA LYS A 1212 -20.62 -30.70 -52.55
C LYS A 1212 -21.03 -29.66 -53.61
N LEU A 1213 -20.05 -28.87 -54.08
CA LEU A 1213 -19.97 -28.06 -55.33
C LEU A 1213 -20.36 -26.58 -55.14
N ASP A 1214 -19.65 -25.58 -55.67
CA ASP A 1214 -18.59 -25.46 -56.71
C ASP A 1214 -17.83 -24.14 -56.43
N SER A 1215 -16.49 -24.05 -56.41
CA SER A 1215 -15.47 -24.11 -57.47
C SER A 1215 -15.28 -22.82 -58.30
N ASN A 1216 -13.99 -22.44 -58.40
CA ASN A 1216 -13.30 -21.70 -59.46
C ASN A 1216 -13.48 -20.17 -59.54
N GLU A 1217 -12.47 -19.34 -59.84
CA GLU A 1217 -11.03 -19.51 -60.10
C GLU A 1217 -10.43 -18.11 -60.35
N SER A 1218 -9.11 -18.04 -60.25
CA SER A 1218 -8.16 -17.08 -60.85
C SER A 1218 -7.98 -15.74 -60.13
N LEU A 1219 -6.81 -15.47 -59.52
CA LEU A 1219 -5.42 -15.37 -60.01
C LEU A 1219 -5.06 -13.97 -60.53
N GLU A 1220 -3.92 -13.51 -59.97
CA GLU A 1220 -2.91 -12.60 -60.52
C GLU A 1220 -2.94 -11.10 -60.14
N ASN A 1221 -2.01 -10.80 -59.23
CA ASN A 1221 -0.80 -9.98 -59.45
C ASN A 1221 -0.81 -8.45 -59.24
N PHE A 1222 0.09 -8.07 -58.31
CA PHE A 1222 1.02 -6.94 -58.29
C PHE A 1222 0.49 -5.49 -58.21
N GLY A 1223 0.93 -4.79 -57.15
CA GLY A 1223 1.89 -3.70 -57.33
C GLY A 1223 1.53 -2.32 -56.75
N TYR A 1224 2.38 -1.90 -55.81
CA TYR A 1224 2.90 -0.53 -55.54
C TYR A 1224 1.96 0.63 -55.12
N GLU A 1225 2.39 1.26 -54.02
CA GLU A 1225 2.46 2.70 -53.68
C GLU A 1225 1.32 3.64 -54.13
N VAL A 1226 0.69 4.30 -53.15
CA VAL A 1226 1.02 5.70 -52.76
C VAL A 1226 1.00 5.78 -51.24
#